data_AF-A0AAD4XQ76-F1
#
_entry.id   AF-A0AAD4XQ76-F1
#
_cell.length_a   1.000
_cell.length_b   1.000
_cell.length_c   1.000
_cell.angle_alpha   90.00
_cell.angle_beta   90.00
_cell.angle_gamma   90.00
#
_symmetry.space_group_name_H-M   'P 1'
#
loop_
_entity.id
_entity.type
_entity.pdbx_description
1 polymer ?
#
loop_
_entity_poly.entity_id
_entity_poly.type
_entity_poly.pdbx_seq_one_letter_code
_entity_poly.pdbx_strand_id
1 'polypeptide(L)'
;MEDEMASLFEGMILFNPSEISDNNNNNTDNSSKNDHDSNPVVAIPHVSSSSSLATTSSEPVTEDLTISSSQPLDENLFSDLTLVTPIEDLTSNLQSDSPSTSATSTSLSTKIPSISRQISRKKKKSAIKIGYGRDSYIQDEPSLSSPIESSNSSITIQNSEANTLLRTESEKSHLSTLSESEPQNSSIEVEIQEERVLSDRDCANSVGAETKPDPVPVPETTRISDPETNCDSIEEKLMTIKNQIREKIDNIRVMVDSASVKRKESSRKRRKAAEKVSLLSIKYKELEKELEKACETEDFERAERVSESAAVVEKEKEAFMNALRDAEAECDADDLKMQMVMEMQIAAEEEGVQLLEQFAKEASDNADLILKNAQVFSSKEMAHWQSSVENLEIKKMELEIETDLINDARTGLDKSIELSVQDDNREKEILCKKRDDLKEDLEKLLLLVRQKEAEIAENDLYIQEVEKRIDNGVSGFHEAQTSVDVKFHDMKSALSIMEKENEALCMKKKEIDDFVAQEEIKGAKLRELTSVSIAEATACKELVALRKSLALPILRSREDKVRLAKTEEKILEDVQMLRQEVSAARTSLQELSSARSNIQQEITSFKQRVLFIDKRSPELEAEKKVAAAARNFKEAGRIAAEAKTLSIEKEGMQIKLEASFLELEKIEKDIKNTVARLHESEELILCKEKEAALAGCERLHLVAAAAIAERSAALEFGDAEEANALLSEIETAKSQAAKLQEAYGLAEKFANSENHLISMELIANLGSDQLSKMVSSVSVTTT
;
A
#
# COMPACT_ATOMS: atom_id res chain seq x y z
N MET A 1 24.90 67.03 -60.44
CA MET A 1 24.61 65.60 -60.64
C MET A 1 23.36 65.33 -59.83
N GLU A 2 22.56 64.44 -60.39
CA GLU A 2 21.31 63.80 -59.95
C GLU A 2 21.17 63.80 -58.41
N ASP A 3 20.02 64.23 -57.84
CA ASP A 3 18.73 63.51 -57.78
C ASP A 3 18.85 62.20 -56.94
N GLU A 4 17.86 61.75 -56.16
CA GLU A 4 16.43 62.03 -56.22
C GLU A 4 15.74 61.80 -54.85
N MET A 5 14.68 62.57 -54.56
CA MET A 5 13.50 62.34 -53.66
C MET A 5 13.58 61.63 -52.28
N ALA A 6 12.60 61.93 -51.42
CA ALA A 6 12.50 61.45 -50.03
C ALA A 6 11.23 60.60 -49.77
N SER A 7 11.28 59.78 -48.71
CA SER A 7 10.13 59.23 -47.98
C SER A 7 10.62 58.94 -46.54
N LEU A 8 10.11 59.51 -45.43
CA LEU A 8 8.73 59.84 -45.00
C LEU A 8 7.96 58.66 -44.36
N PHE A 9 8.60 57.92 -43.45
CA PHE A 9 7.90 57.24 -42.34
C PHE A 9 8.80 57.09 -41.11
N GLU A 10 8.65 58.01 -40.16
CA GLU A 10 9.15 57.92 -38.78
C GLU A 10 8.19 58.75 -37.90
N GLY A 11 7.74 58.32 -36.72
CA GLY A 11 8.06 57.07 -36.02
C GLY A 11 7.49 57.08 -34.59
N MET A 12 6.19 57.36 -34.43
CA MET A 12 5.57 57.50 -33.11
C MET A 12 5.39 56.15 -32.38
N ILE A 13 6.33 55.82 -31.48
CA ILE A 13 6.01 55.13 -30.21
C ILE A 13 6.72 55.86 -29.07
N LEU A 14 6.04 55.98 -27.92
CA LEU A 14 6.51 56.72 -26.76
C LEU A 14 7.56 55.94 -25.96
N PHE A 15 8.29 56.62 -25.06
CA PHE A 15 8.06 56.39 -23.61
C PHE A 15 8.74 57.41 -22.68
N ASN A 16 7.91 58.05 -21.85
CA ASN A 16 8.21 58.43 -20.46
C ASN A 16 9.24 59.59 -20.24
N PRO A 17 9.53 60.05 -18.99
CA PRO A 17 9.17 61.45 -18.67
C PRO A 17 10.30 62.32 -18.06
N SER A 18 9.94 63.59 -17.84
CA SER A 18 10.57 64.58 -16.94
C SER A 18 11.79 65.38 -17.44
N GLU A 19 11.82 66.62 -16.93
CA GLU A 19 12.98 67.53 -16.76
C GLU A 19 13.67 68.16 -18.00
N ILE A 20 13.17 69.36 -18.31
CA ILE A 20 14.01 70.57 -18.52
C ILE A 20 14.04 71.26 -17.13
N SER A 21 15.15 71.77 -16.58
CA SER A 21 16.29 72.44 -17.22
C SER A 21 17.63 72.34 -16.46
N ASP A 22 18.69 72.78 -17.15
CA ASP A 22 19.89 73.46 -16.63
C ASP A 22 21.10 72.66 -16.04
N ASN A 23 21.94 72.21 -16.97
CA ASN A 23 23.28 72.81 -17.23
C ASN A 23 24.57 72.27 -16.55
N ASN A 24 25.59 72.07 -17.39
CA ASN A 24 27.05 72.07 -17.15
C ASN A 24 27.81 70.88 -16.49
N ASN A 25 28.74 70.35 -17.30
CA ASN A 25 30.13 69.96 -16.98
C ASN A 25 30.50 68.63 -16.26
N ASN A 26 31.16 67.78 -17.05
CA ASN A 26 32.44 67.10 -16.79
C ASN A 26 32.55 65.92 -15.78
N ASN A 27 32.81 64.75 -16.37
CA ASN A 27 33.81 63.73 -15.97
C ASN A 27 33.78 63.05 -14.58
N THR A 28 33.52 61.73 -14.66
CA THR A 28 34.25 60.61 -14.01
C THR A 28 34.09 60.28 -12.52
N ASP A 29 34.02 58.95 -12.30
CA ASP A 29 34.48 58.15 -11.15
C ASP A 29 33.58 57.89 -9.90
N ASN A 30 33.09 56.65 -9.85
CA ASN A 30 33.20 55.67 -8.76
C ASN A 30 32.56 55.89 -7.36
N SER A 31 31.48 55.11 -7.16
CA SER A 31 31.33 54.12 -6.07
C SER A 31 30.91 54.51 -4.62
N SER A 32 29.76 53.93 -4.23
CA SER A 32 29.54 53.17 -2.99
C SER A 32 29.19 53.83 -1.63
N LYS A 33 28.10 53.28 -1.05
CA LYS A 33 27.84 52.91 0.37
C LYS A 33 27.14 53.87 1.35
N ASN A 34 26.28 53.20 2.12
CA ASN A 34 25.61 53.40 3.41
C ASN A 34 26.25 54.36 4.43
N ASP A 35 25.40 54.95 5.29
CA ASP A 35 25.20 54.55 6.71
C ASP A 35 23.78 55.01 7.15
N HIS A 36 23.06 54.46 8.15
CA HIS A 36 23.29 54.41 9.62
C HIS A 36 23.51 55.82 10.25
N ASP A 37 22.99 56.17 11.44
CA ASP A 37 22.20 55.44 12.46
C ASP A 37 21.43 56.45 13.35
N SER A 38 20.54 56.01 14.27
CA SER A 38 20.34 56.58 15.65
C SER A 38 18.98 56.25 16.31
N ASN A 39 19.04 55.80 17.56
CA ASN A 39 17.94 55.54 18.53
C ASN A 39 18.13 56.53 19.74
N PRO A 40 17.47 56.44 20.92
CA PRO A 40 16.14 55.93 21.35
C PRO A 40 15.36 56.98 22.22
N VAL A 41 14.32 56.57 23.01
CA VAL A 41 14.12 56.90 24.48
C VAL A 41 12.65 56.73 25.02
N VAL A 42 12.46 55.75 25.93
CA VAL A 42 11.67 55.74 27.21
C VAL A 42 10.13 56.01 27.27
N ALA A 43 9.35 54.91 27.25
CA ALA A 43 8.51 54.32 28.33
C ALA A 43 7.14 54.87 28.88
N ILE A 44 6.11 53.98 28.89
CA ILE A 44 5.23 53.45 30.01
C ILE A 44 4.52 54.50 30.92
N PRO A 45 3.18 54.46 31.25
CA PRO A 45 2.53 53.30 31.95
C PRO A 45 0.98 53.02 31.88
N HIS A 46 0.62 51.72 31.93
CA HIS A 46 -0.52 51.07 32.66
C HIS A 46 -1.99 51.57 32.41
N VAL A 47 -3.10 50.91 32.80
CA VAL A 47 -3.51 49.67 33.55
C VAL A 47 -4.85 49.19 32.92
N SER A 48 -5.48 48.01 33.16
CA SER A 48 -5.08 46.62 33.49
C SER A 48 -6.36 45.78 33.73
N SER A 49 -6.33 44.46 33.50
CA SER A 49 -7.32 43.43 33.95
C SER A 49 -8.73 43.44 33.29
N SER A 50 -9.45 42.30 33.09
CA SER A 50 -9.19 40.87 33.38
C SER A 50 -10.04 39.89 32.53
N SER A 51 -9.65 38.61 32.58
CA SER A 51 -10.51 37.39 32.63
C SER A 51 -11.37 36.92 31.44
N SER A 52 -10.93 35.79 30.86
CA SER A 52 -11.70 34.55 30.56
C SER A 52 -12.83 34.50 29.52
N LEU A 53 -12.51 33.85 28.38
CA LEU A 53 -13.11 32.62 27.82
C LEU A 53 -14.64 32.39 27.70
N ALA A 54 -14.98 31.75 26.57
CA ALA A 54 -15.94 30.63 26.37
C ALA A 54 -17.33 30.85 25.72
N THR A 55 -17.33 30.76 24.38
CA THR A 55 -18.16 29.81 23.56
C THR A 55 -19.69 30.01 23.38
N THR A 56 -20.23 29.30 22.38
CA THR A 56 -21.64 28.92 22.09
C THR A 56 -22.63 29.97 21.54
N SER A 57 -22.63 30.10 20.20
CA SER A 57 -23.72 29.72 19.26
C SER A 57 -25.16 30.28 19.32
N SER A 58 -25.69 30.50 18.10
CA SER A 58 -27.09 30.37 17.63
C SER A 58 -28.21 31.31 18.13
N GLU A 59 -28.59 32.27 17.27
CA GLU A 59 -29.92 32.45 16.62
C GLU A 59 -31.25 32.52 17.42
N PRO A 60 -32.37 33.06 16.84
CA PRO A 60 -32.54 33.99 15.70
C PRO A 60 -33.60 35.12 15.96
N VAL A 61 -34.18 35.68 14.88
CA VAL A 61 -35.47 36.45 14.74
C VAL A 61 -35.39 37.99 14.59
N THR A 62 -36.33 38.52 13.80
CA THR A 62 -36.60 39.90 13.31
C THR A 62 -37.18 40.84 14.40
N GLU A 63 -37.48 42.15 14.22
CA GLU A 63 -38.02 42.88 13.04
C GLU A 63 -37.94 44.44 13.17
N ASP A 64 -37.94 45.14 12.02
CA ASP A 64 -38.40 46.51 11.67
C ASP A 64 -37.98 47.88 12.33
N LEU A 65 -37.37 48.73 11.45
CA LEU A 65 -37.72 50.13 11.07
C LEU A 65 -37.78 51.32 12.09
N THR A 66 -36.94 52.37 11.88
CA THR A 66 -37.32 53.67 11.22
C THR A 66 -36.30 54.85 11.31
N ILE A 67 -35.76 55.29 10.15
CA ILE A 67 -35.76 56.67 9.57
C ILE A 67 -35.34 57.92 10.44
N SER A 68 -34.22 58.61 10.12
CA SER A 68 -34.21 59.81 9.22
C SER A 68 -32.89 60.66 9.11
N SER A 69 -32.70 61.26 7.92
CA SER A 69 -32.06 62.55 7.56
C SER A 69 -30.57 62.90 7.87
N SER A 70 -29.77 63.17 6.82
CA SER A 70 -29.55 64.54 6.28
C SER A 70 -28.71 64.59 4.96
N GLN A 71 -28.90 65.65 4.16
CA GLN A 71 -28.29 66.05 2.86
C GLN A 71 -28.39 67.62 2.75
N PRO A 72 -28.06 68.37 1.67
CA PRO A 72 -27.65 68.09 0.26
C PRO A 72 -26.17 68.53 0.00
N LEU A 73 -25.57 68.86 -1.17
CA LEU A 73 -25.89 69.14 -2.60
C LEU A 73 -24.81 68.46 -3.52
N ASP A 74 -24.88 68.31 -4.85
CA ASP A 74 -25.80 68.72 -5.94
C ASP A 74 -25.53 70.07 -6.68
N GLU A 75 -24.64 70.07 -7.69
CA GLU A 75 -24.68 70.98 -8.88
C GLU A 75 -24.30 70.22 -10.17
N ASN A 76 -25.10 70.41 -11.24
CA ASN A 76 -24.88 69.91 -12.61
C ASN A 76 -24.85 71.11 -13.58
N LEU A 77 -24.10 71.07 -14.69
CA LEU A 77 -24.10 72.17 -15.66
C LEU A 77 -23.82 71.73 -17.12
N PHE A 78 -24.64 72.24 -18.06
CA PHE A 78 -24.62 72.06 -19.53
C PHE A 78 -24.93 70.63 -20.03
N SER A 79 -26.07 70.27 -20.63
CA SER A 79 -27.25 70.94 -21.26
C SER A 79 -27.26 71.01 -22.80
N ASP A 80 -28.49 71.09 -23.34
CA ASP A 80 -28.93 71.23 -24.75
C ASP A 80 -28.81 69.98 -25.66
N LEU A 81 -29.79 69.65 -26.53
CA LEU A 81 -31.09 70.26 -26.85
C LEU A 81 -32.15 69.19 -27.25
N THR A 82 -33.46 69.49 -27.15
CA THR A 82 -34.59 68.61 -27.57
C THR A 82 -35.72 69.38 -28.29
N LEU A 83 -36.92 68.77 -28.47
CA LEU A 83 -38.17 69.18 -29.18
C LEU A 83 -38.23 68.66 -30.64
N VAL A 84 -39.35 68.18 -31.25
CA VAL A 84 -40.84 68.19 -31.07
C VAL A 84 -41.36 66.81 -31.61
N THR A 85 -42.09 65.88 -30.96
CA THR A 85 -43.51 65.77 -30.46
C THR A 85 -44.62 65.87 -31.54
N PRO A 86 -45.93 65.49 -31.37
CA PRO A 86 -46.67 64.69 -30.33
C PRO A 86 -47.75 63.67 -30.91
N ILE A 87 -48.80 63.31 -30.11
CA ILE A 87 -50.18 62.82 -30.47
C ILE A 87 -50.37 61.29 -30.74
N GLU A 88 -51.39 60.51 -30.32
CA GLU A 88 -52.56 60.46 -29.35
C GLU A 88 -53.13 58.98 -29.38
N ASP A 89 -54.10 58.43 -28.62
CA ASP A 89 -54.61 58.50 -27.22
C ASP A 89 -55.72 57.37 -27.01
N LEU A 90 -56.52 57.40 -25.92
CA LEU A 90 -57.88 56.83 -25.68
C LEU A 90 -58.13 55.49 -24.91
N THR A 91 -58.47 55.64 -23.61
CA THR A 91 -59.63 55.06 -22.85
C THR A 91 -59.91 53.55 -22.62
N SER A 92 -59.97 53.19 -21.31
CA SER A 92 -60.96 52.38 -20.52
C SER A 92 -62.25 51.78 -21.18
N ASN A 93 -62.93 50.73 -20.68
CA ASN A 93 -63.36 50.44 -19.28
C ASN A 93 -63.97 48.99 -19.05
N LEU A 94 -64.52 48.68 -17.84
CA LEU A 94 -65.04 47.37 -17.37
C LEU A 94 -66.58 47.27 -17.13
N GLN A 95 -67.19 46.05 -17.17
CA GLN A 95 -68.36 45.52 -16.38
C GLN A 95 -68.80 44.09 -16.85
N SER A 96 -68.93 43.04 -16.02
CA SER A 96 -70.11 42.48 -15.25
C SER A 96 -71.31 41.96 -16.10
N ASP A 97 -72.07 40.89 -15.79
CA ASP A 97 -72.27 40.09 -14.55
C ASP A 97 -73.03 38.72 -14.75
N SER A 98 -72.82 37.72 -13.87
CA SER A 98 -73.71 36.60 -13.38
C SER A 98 -74.50 35.65 -14.34
N PRO A 99 -75.15 34.52 -13.90
CA PRO A 99 -75.33 33.92 -12.55
C PRO A 99 -74.92 32.41 -12.38
N SER A 100 -75.41 31.74 -11.32
CA SER A 100 -74.86 30.52 -10.66
C SER A 100 -75.59 29.16 -10.81
N THR A 101 -74.91 28.01 -10.58
CA THR A 101 -75.39 26.91 -9.68
C THR A 101 -74.37 25.78 -9.33
N SER A 102 -74.30 25.44 -8.03
CA SER A 102 -74.16 24.10 -7.38
C SER A 102 -73.02 23.06 -7.65
N ALA A 103 -72.35 22.68 -6.54
CA ALA A 103 -72.06 21.30 -6.06
C ALA A 103 -70.75 20.51 -6.39
N THR A 104 -69.80 20.57 -5.43
CA THR A 104 -69.13 19.41 -4.74
C THR A 104 -68.03 18.55 -5.42
N SER A 105 -66.77 18.74 -4.97
CA SER A 105 -65.61 17.80 -4.83
C SER A 105 -65.34 16.72 -5.91
N THR A 106 -64.17 16.65 -6.55
CA THR A 106 -62.82 16.38 -5.97
C THR A 106 -61.75 16.65 -7.04
N SER A 107 -60.47 16.86 -6.67
CA SER A 107 -59.43 17.33 -7.61
C SER A 107 -58.10 16.55 -7.57
N LEU A 108 -57.63 16.15 -8.75
CA LEU A 108 -56.24 15.74 -9.01
C LEU A 108 -55.83 16.13 -10.46
N SER A 109 -54.72 16.86 -10.57
CA SER A 109 -53.80 16.96 -11.72
C SER A 109 -54.23 17.51 -13.11
N THR A 110 -53.31 18.34 -13.65
CA THR A 110 -52.92 18.54 -15.08
C THR A 110 -53.80 19.31 -16.09
N LYS A 111 -53.26 20.49 -16.46
CA LYS A 111 -53.00 21.03 -17.82
C LYS A 111 -54.08 21.01 -18.94
N ILE A 112 -54.43 22.24 -19.35
CA ILE A 112 -54.60 22.75 -20.74
C ILE A 112 -55.74 22.15 -21.60
N PRO A 113 -56.76 22.95 -22.01
CA PRO A 113 -57.85 22.49 -22.88
C PRO A 113 -57.49 22.51 -24.38
N SER A 114 -58.37 21.88 -25.17
CA SER A 114 -58.36 21.89 -26.64
C SER A 114 -59.73 22.31 -27.19
N ILE A 115 -59.87 22.43 -28.52
CA ILE A 115 -61.03 22.12 -29.41
C ILE A 115 -60.90 23.01 -30.67
N SER A 116 -60.80 22.57 -31.94
CA SER A 116 -61.23 21.38 -32.71
C SER A 116 -62.54 21.57 -33.49
N ARG A 117 -62.66 20.88 -34.64
CA ARG A 117 -63.82 20.74 -35.59
C ARG A 117 -63.94 21.87 -36.65
N GLN A 118 -64.32 21.62 -37.93
CA GLN A 118 -64.67 20.35 -38.63
C GLN A 118 -64.67 20.45 -40.20
N ILE A 119 -64.43 19.31 -40.89
CA ILE A 119 -65.05 18.86 -42.18
C ILE A 119 -64.64 19.47 -43.56
N SER A 120 -64.01 18.62 -44.43
CA SER A 120 -64.33 18.36 -45.87
C SER A 120 -63.73 19.12 -47.10
N ARG A 121 -62.88 18.38 -47.84
CA ARG A 121 -62.91 18.05 -49.32
C ARG A 121 -62.36 19.01 -50.42
N LYS A 122 -61.59 18.35 -51.33
CA LYS A 122 -61.50 18.46 -52.83
C LYS A 122 -60.41 19.32 -53.53
N LYS A 123 -59.46 18.56 -54.12
CA LYS A 123 -59.03 18.53 -55.56
C LYS A 123 -57.96 19.51 -56.14
N LYS A 124 -56.87 18.86 -56.58
CA LYS A 124 -56.31 18.76 -57.97
C LYS A 124 -55.05 19.59 -58.36
N LYS A 125 -54.16 18.86 -59.08
CA LYS A 125 -53.10 19.31 -60.04
C LYS A 125 -51.85 19.95 -59.39
N SER A 126 -50.62 19.87 -59.95
CA SER A 126 -50.04 19.12 -61.11
C SER A 126 -48.52 19.41 -61.16
N ALA A 127 -47.57 18.64 -61.75
CA ALA A 127 -47.35 17.22 -62.11
C ALA A 127 -45.92 17.13 -62.76
N ILE A 128 -45.55 16.01 -63.43
CA ILE A 128 -44.35 15.85 -64.33
C ILE A 128 -43.00 15.83 -63.54
N LYS A 129 -42.00 14.95 -63.73
CA LYS A 129 -41.64 13.71 -64.50
C LYS A 129 -40.36 13.15 -63.80
N ILE A 130 -39.80 11.93 -63.92
CA ILE A 130 -40.07 10.59 -64.50
C ILE A 130 -39.14 9.61 -63.70
N GLY A 131 -39.21 8.27 -63.67
CA GLY A 131 -40.14 7.30 -64.27
C GLY A 131 -39.44 6.00 -64.73
N TYR A 132 -40.14 4.87 -64.62
CA TYR A 132 -39.81 3.50 -65.09
C TYR A 132 -38.78 2.64 -64.30
N GLY A 133 -39.34 1.80 -63.43
CA GLY A 133 -38.80 0.51 -62.97
C GLY A 133 -40.02 -0.33 -62.54
N ARG A 134 -40.25 -1.51 -63.13
CA ARG A 134 -41.57 -2.19 -63.10
C ARG A 134 -41.70 -3.29 -62.05
N ASP A 135 -42.94 -3.49 -61.60
CA ASP A 135 -43.73 -4.73 -61.46
C ASP A 135 -42.94 -6.06 -61.29
N SER A 136 -43.27 -7.04 -60.43
CA SER A 136 -44.38 -7.35 -59.49
C SER A 136 -44.05 -8.75 -58.85
N TYR A 137 -44.68 -9.38 -57.86
CA TYR A 137 -45.82 -9.23 -56.92
C TYR A 137 -45.77 -10.45 -55.94
N ILE A 138 -46.40 -10.55 -54.76
CA ILE A 138 -47.18 -9.66 -53.86
C ILE A 138 -47.21 -10.32 -52.45
N GLN A 139 -47.70 -9.61 -51.41
CA GLN A 139 -48.40 -10.03 -50.16
C GLN A 139 -48.55 -11.54 -49.79
N ASP A 140 -48.61 -11.97 -48.52
CA ASP A 140 -48.74 -11.22 -47.24
C ASP A 140 -48.36 -12.05 -45.98
N GLU A 141 -48.04 -11.35 -44.89
CA GLU A 141 -48.15 -11.82 -43.48
C GLU A 141 -49.66 -11.92 -43.09
N PRO A 142 -50.12 -12.70 -42.07
CA PRO A 142 -49.55 -12.53 -40.74
C PRO A 142 -49.56 -13.69 -39.72
N SER A 143 -48.58 -13.61 -38.81
CA SER A 143 -48.65 -13.76 -37.34
C SER A 143 -49.54 -14.81 -36.61
N LEU A 144 -48.95 -15.40 -35.56
CA LEU A 144 -49.50 -15.74 -34.21
C LEU A 144 -49.59 -17.22 -33.75
N SER A 145 -49.18 -17.39 -32.49
CA SER A 145 -49.51 -18.45 -31.51
C SER A 145 -49.06 -19.91 -31.73
N SER A 146 -48.07 -20.29 -30.92
CA SER A 146 -47.81 -21.61 -30.29
C SER A 146 -48.99 -22.08 -29.39
N PRO A 147 -48.97 -23.25 -28.67
CA PRO A 147 -47.85 -24.16 -28.33
C PRO A 147 -48.20 -25.69 -28.26
N ILE A 148 -47.35 -26.50 -27.59
CA ILE A 148 -47.66 -27.83 -26.96
C ILE A 148 -47.91 -29.02 -27.93
N GLU A 149 -47.45 -30.27 -27.73
CA GLU A 149 -46.36 -30.86 -26.91
C GLU A 149 -46.15 -32.36 -27.29
N SER A 150 -45.09 -32.99 -26.75
CA SER A 150 -45.01 -34.41 -26.31
C SER A 150 -45.30 -35.63 -27.24
N SER A 151 -44.22 -36.40 -27.47
CA SER A 151 -44.14 -37.89 -27.33
C SER A 151 -44.94 -38.82 -28.26
N ASN A 152 -44.30 -39.78 -28.96
CA ASN A 152 -43.81 -41.01 -28.31
C ASN A 152 -42.84 -41.87 -29.16
N SER A 153 -42.15 -42.79 -28.49
CA SER A 153 -41.42 -43.94 -29.08
C SER A 153 -42.38 -45.15 -29.26
N SER A 154 -42.05 -46.35 -29.77
CA SER A 154 -40.83 -47.07 -30.17
C SER A 154 -41.22 -48.16 -31.20
N ILE A 155 -40.25 -48.85 -31.84
CA ILE A 155 -40.15 -50.33 -31.92
C ILE A 155 -38.86 -50.77 -32.64
N THR A 156 -38.35 -51.96 -32.30
CA THR A 156 -37.09 -52.59 -32.75
C THR A 156 -37.36 -54.02 -33.20
N ILE A 157 -36.51 -54.62 -34.07
CA ILE A 157 -36.21 -56.07 -34.32
C ILE A 157 -35.64 -56.21 -35.76
N GLN A 158 -34.67 -57.06 -36.14
CA GLN A 158 -33.56 -57.82 -35.50
C GLN A 158 -32.63 -58.31 -36.64
N ASN A 159 -31.34 -58.58 -36.38
CA ASN A 159 -30.64 -59.86 -36.68
C ASN A 159 -29.11 -59.79 -36.40
N SER A 160 -28.41 -60.92 -36.51
CA SER A 160 -27.31 -61.30 -35.63
C SER A 160 -25.94 -61.61 -36.29
N GLU A 161 -24.98 -61.90 -35.42
CA GLU A 161 -23.55 -62.27 -35.60
C GLU A 161 -23.35 -63.57 -36.42
N ALA A 162 -22.14 -64.01 -36.82
CA ALA A 162 -20.74 -63.66 -36.49
C ALA A 162 -19.83 -63.83 -37.75
N ASN A 163 -18.49 -64.01 -37.79
CA ASN A 163 -17.38 -64.23 -36.82
C ASN A 163 -16.01 -63.97 -37.54
N THR A 164 -14.87 -64.14 -36.85
CA THR A 164 -13.63 -64.87 -37.29
C THR A 164 -12.28 -64.28 -36.80
N LEU A 165 -11.74 -64.89 -35.73
CA LEU A 165 -10.31 -65.14 -35.39
C LEU A 165 -9.27 -64.03 -35.07
N LEU A 166 -8.23 -64.45 -34.33
CA LEU A 166 -7.12 -63.67 -33.74
C LEU A 166 -5.74 -64.04 -34.32
N ARG A 167 -4.70 -63.22 -34.10
CA ARG A 167 -3.45 -63.63 -33.38
C ARG A 167 -2.41 -62.51 -33.09
N THR A 168 -1.85 -62.53 -31.87
CA THR A 168 -0.42 -62.48 -31.41
C THR A 168 0.68 -61.90 -32.33
N GLU A 169 1.82 -61.28 -31.91
CA GLU A 169 2.56 -60.99 -30.64
C GLU A 169 3.83 -60.13 -31.05
N SER A 170 4.71 -59.49 -30.26
CA SER A 170 4.91 -59.19 -28.81
C SER A 170 6.04 -58.13 -28.59
N GLU A 171 6.17 -57.56 -27.36
CA GLU A 171 7.43 -57.04 -26.72
C GLU A 171 8.21 -55.80 -27.29
N LYS A 172 9.02 -54.99 -26.56
CA LYS A 172 9.22 -54.61 -25.12
C LYS A 172 10.27 -53.47 -25.00
N SER A 173 10.57 -52.98 -23.77
CA SER A 173 11.69 -52.09 -23.32
C SER A 173 11.48 -50.56 -23.53
N HIS A 174 11.52 -49.68 -22.49
CA HIS A 174 12.63 -49.13 -21.63
C HIS A 174 13.41 -47.96 -22.30
N LEU A 175 13.83 -46.86 -21.65
CA LEU A 175 13.57 -46.22 -20.33
C LEU A 175 14.24 -44.80 -20.32
N SER A 176 13.85 -43.88 -19.41
CA SER A 176 14.64 -42.69 -18.97
C SER A 176 14.82 -41.49 -19.94
N THR A 177 15.11 -40.24 -19.52
CA THR A 177 14.99 -39.52 -18.22
C THR A 177 15.11 -37.98 -18.44
N LEU A 178 14.57 -37.19 -17.50
CA LEU A 178 14.69 -35.74 -17.22
C LEU A 178 15.87 -34.93 -17.83
N SER A 179 15.63 -33.62 -18.07
CA SER A 179 16.31 -32.50 -17.35
C SER A 179 15.69 -31.12 -17.67
N GLU A 180 15.87 -30.15 -16.78
CA GLU A 180 15.44 -28.75 -16.89
C GLU A 180 16.48 -27.84 -17.59
N SER A 181 16.06 -26.64 -18.01
CA SER A 181 16.92 -25.45 -18.02
C SER A 181 16.10 -24.15 -18.09
N GLU A 182 16.26 -23.27 -17.09
CA GLU A 182 15.82 -21.87 -17.14
C GLU A 182 16.98 -20.92 -17.57
N PRO A 183 16.76 -19.60 -17.79
CA PRO A 183 17.54 -18.80 -18.76
C PRO A 183 18.66 -17.93 -18.16
N GLN A 184 19.45 -17.24 -19.00
CA GLN A 184 20.01 -15.89 -18.73
C GLN A 184 20.45 -15.10 -19.99
N ASN A 185 20.55 -13.78 -19.78
CA ASN A 185 20.59 -12.61 -20.70
C ASN A 185 21.89 -12.32 -21.51
N SER A 186 21.80 -11.25 -22.33
CA SER A 186 22.85 -10.27 -22.72
C SER A 186 23.73 -10.62 -23.96
N SER A 187 24.34 -9.68 -24.71
CA SER A 187 24.43 -8.20 -24.64
C SER A 187 24.99 -7.57 -25.95
N ILE A 188 24.93 -6.22 -26.13
CA ILE A 188 25.92 -5.33 -26.86
C ILE A 188 26.08 -5.51 -28.41
N GLU A 189 26.37 -4.53 -29.31
CA GLU A 189 26.43 -3.03 -29.45
C GLU A 189 25.90 -2.72 -30.90
N VAL A 190 25.60 -1.54 -31.51
CA VAL A 190 25.89 -0.07 -31.44
C VAL A 190 27.19 0.45 -32.11
N GLU A 191 27.08 1.03 -33.33
CA GLU A 191 28.05 1.97 -33.96
C GLU A 191 27.36 2.93 -34.97
N ILE A 192 27.99 4.07 -35.34
CA ILE A 192 27.39 5.25 -36.05
C ILE A 192 28.41 5.90 -37.02
N GLN A 193 27.97 6.83 -37.91
CA GLN A 193 28.72 7.76 -38.81
C GLN A 193 28.94 7.23 -40.26
N GLU A 194 29.14 8.03 -41.32
CA GLU A 194 29.47 9.47 -41.54
C GLU A 194 28.75 9.92 -42.87
N GLU A 195 27.99 11.03 -43.00
CA GLU A 195 28.33 12.46 -43.21
C GLU A 195 28.60 12.93 -44.69
N ARG A 196 28.12 14.14 -45.06
CA ARG A 196 28.50 15.04 -46.21
C ARG A 196 28.06 14.68 -47.66
N VAL A 197 27.92 15.61 -48.65
CA VAL A 197 27.76 17.10 -48.69
C VAL A 197 27.12 17.57 -50.04
N LEU A 198 26.30 18.63 -49.98
CA LEU A 198 25.85 19.67 -50.96
C LEU A 198 25.93 19.53 -52.51
N SER A 199 24.86 20.09 -53.12
CA SER A 199 24.80 21.07 -54.26
C SER A 199 24.73 20.66 -55.75
N ASP A 200 23.92 21.48 -56.48
CA ASP A 200 23.89 21.80 -57.93
C ASP A 200 23.51 20.72 -58.99
N ARG A 201 22.81 21.03 -60.11
CA ARG A 201 21.86 22.13 -60.46
C ARG A 201 21.08 21.83 -61.78
N ASP A 202 19.88 22.41 -61.93
CA ASP A 202 19.07 22.69 -63.16
C ASP A 202 18.75 21.61 -64.24
N CYS A 203 17.46 21.23 -64.26
CA CYS A 203 16.52 21.10 -65.41
C CYS A 203 16.86 20.46 -66.78
N ALA A 204 16.04 19.47 -67.19
CA ALA A 204 15.43 19.38 -68.53
C ALA A 204 14.14 18.51 -68.54
N ASN A 205 13.20 18.77 -69.46
CA ASN A 205 11.88 18.11 -69.55
C ASN A 205 11.86 16.79 -70.34
N SER A 206 10.91 15.91 -70.02
CA SER A 206 10.20 15.07 -71.00
C SER A 206 8.77 14.79 -70.54
N VAL A 207 7.85 14.49 -71.46
CA VAL A 207 6.39 14.51 -71.24
C VAL A 207 5.72 13.18 -71.65
N GLY A 208 4.85 12.68 -70.77
CA GLY A 208 3.58 12.03 -71.17
C GLY A 208 3.53 10.50 -71.25
N ALA A 209 2.81 9.90 -70.29
CA ALA A 209 1.88 8.78 -70.50
C ALA A 209 0.88 8.73 -69.33
N GLU A 210 -0.34 8.23 -69.57
CA GLU A 210 -1.45 8.24 -68.60
C GLU A 210 -1.61 6.90 -67.87
N THR A 211 -2.12 6.92 -66.63
CA THR A 211 -3.25 6.09 -66.11
C THR A 211 -3.25 6.03 -64.57
N LYS A 212 -4.45 6.11 -63.96
CA LYS A 212 -4.78 5.94 -62.52
C LYS A 212 -5.77 4.75 -62.37
N PRO A 213 -6.09 4.21 -61.16
CA PRO A 213 -5.59 4.54 -59.81
C PRO A 213 -5.20 3.30 -58.95
N ASP A 214 -4.67 3.56 -57.73
CA ASP A 214 -4.87 2.90 -56.41
C ASP A 214 -4.97 1.35 -56.22
N PRO A 215 -4.64 0.78 -55.02
CA PRO A 215 -4.56 1.46 -53.71
C PRO A 215 -3.25 1.33 -52.91
N VAL A 216 -3.05 2.30 -52.02
CA VAL A 216 -2.03 2.32 -50.95
C VAL A 216 -2.51 1.54 -49.71
N PRO A 217 -1.66 0.72 -49.06
CA PRO A 217 -1.97 0.15 -47.74
C PRO A 217 -1.93 1.22 -46.64
N VAL A 218 -3.00 1.30 -45.85
CA VAL A 218 -3.14 2.25 -44.74
C VAL A 218 -2.42 1.74 -43.48
N PRO A 219 -1.52 2.52 -42.85
CA PRO A 219 -1.15 2.33 -41.45
C PRO A 219 -2.32 2.82 -40.58
N GLU A 220 -2.76 2.02 -39.60
CA GLU A 220 -3.97 2.30 -38.84
C GLU A 220 -3.86 3.56 -37.98
N THR A 221 -4.83 4.47 -38.14
CA THR A 221 -5.07 5.53 -37.16
C THR A 221 -5.55 4.89 -35.86
N THR A 222 -4.65 4.68 -34.91
CA THR A 222 -5.02 4.26 -33.54
C THR A 222 -6.00 5.29 -32.99
N ARG A 223 -7.23 4.85 -32.72
CA ARG A 223 -8.27 5.73 -32.20
C ARG A 223 -7.87 6.19 -30.80
N ILE A 224 -7.90 7.50 -30.58
CA ILE A 224 -7.87 8.06 -29.23
C ILE A 224 -9.21 7.67 -28.58
N SER A 225 -9.16 6.71 -27.65
CA SER A 225 -10.28 6.34 -26.79
C SER A 225 -10.49 7.38 -25.69
N ASP A 226 -11.68 7.40 -25.11
CA ASP A 226 -12.21 8.54 -24.36
C ASP A 226 -11.39 8.93 -23.11
N PRO A 227 -11.21 10.24 -22.84
CA PRO A 227 -10.26 10.75 -21.84
C PRO A 227 -10.76 10.70 -20.38
N GLU A 228 -11.95 10.15 -20.13
CA GLU A 228 -12.52 9.99 -18.78
C GLU A 228 -12.09 8.67 -18.12
N THR A 229 -11.92 7.59 -18.89
CA THR A 229 -11.74 6.22 -18.36
C THR A 229 -10.42 5.98 -17.62
N ASN A 230 -9.41 6.83 -17.83
CA ASN A 230 -8.04 6.55 -17.38
C ASN A 230 -7.82 6.77 -15.86
N CYS A 231 -8.54 7.72 -15.24
CA CYS A 231 -8.36 7.95 -13.79
C CYS A 231 -9.03 6.86 -12.96
N ASP A 232 -10.20 6.39 -13.38
CA ASP A 232 -10.92 5.34 -12.67
C ASP A 232 -10.24 3.97 -12.84
N SER A 233 -9.54 3.74 -13.97
CA SER A 233 -8.62 2.60 -14.11
C SER A 233 -7.45 2.63 -13.11
N ILE A 234 -6.99 3.80 -12.66
CA ILE A 234 -5.93 3.91 -11.64
C ILE A 234 -6.49 3.69 -10.23
N GLU A 235 -7.72 4.10 -9.97
CA GLU A 235 -8.43 3.75 -8.73
C GLU A 235 -8.76 2.25 -8.66
N GLU A 236 -9.13 1.64 -9.79
CA GLU A 236 -9.31 0.18 -9.93
C GLU A 236 -8.00 -0.59 -9.67
N LYS A 237 -6.86 -0.11 -10.18
CA LYS A 237 -5.53 -0.69 -9.86
C LYS A 237 -5.24 -0.65 -8.36
N LEU A 238 -5.49 0.48 -7.68
CA LEU A 238 -5.32 0.56 -6.23
C LEU A 238 -6.22 -0.45 -5.50
N MET A 239 -7.47 -0.60 -5.94
CA MET A 239 -8.40 -1.58 -5.36
C MET A 239 -7.98 -3.02 -5.66
N THR A 240 -7.37 -3.31 -6.82
CA THR A 240 -6.78 -4.61 -7.11
C THR A 240 -5.61 -4.92 -6.18
N ILE A 241 -4.68 -3.96 -5.98
CA ILE A 241 -3.57 -4.09 -5.03
C ILE A 241 -4.08 -4.34 -3.60
N LYS A 242 -5.06 -3.54 -3.14
CA LYS A 242 -5.66 -3.69 -1.82
C LYS A 242 -6.37 -5.03 -1.64
N ASN A 243 -7.01 -5.54 -2.68
CA ASN A 243 -7.66 -6.86 -2.66
C ASN A 243 -6.63 -8.00 -2.67
N GLN A 244 -5.56 -7.90 -3.47
CA GLN A 244 -4.44 -8.85 -3.49
C GLN A 244 -3.74 -8.93 -2.12
N ILE A 245 -3.46 -7.79 -1.48
CA ILE A 245 -2.90 -7.73 -0.13
C ILE A 245 -3.88 -8.38 0.86
N ARG A 246 -5.17 -7.98 0.85
CA ARG A 246 -6.18 -8.55 1.76
C ARG A 246 -6.31 -10.06 1.61
N GLU A 247 -6.46 -10.56 0.38
CA GLU A 247 -6.56 -11.99 0.09
C GLU A 247 -5.33 -12.75 0.60
N LYS A 248 -4.12 -12.22 0.41
CA LYS A 248 -2.89 -12.84 0.89
C LYS A 248 -2.83 -12.89 2.43
N ILE A 249 -3.22 -11.81 3.11
CA ILE A 249 -3.26 -11.76 4.58
C ILE A 249 -4.38 -12.64 5.16
N ASP A 250 -5.56 -12.70 4.54
CA ASP A 250 -6.67 -13.53 5.01
C ASP A 250 -6.37 -15.03 4.80
N ASN A 251 -5.74 -15.41 3.67
CA ASN A 251 -5.22 -16.76 3.47
C ASN A 251 -4.15 -17.13 4.53
N ILE A 252 -3.29 -16.19 4.92
CA ILE A 252 -2.32 -16.41 5.99
C ILE A 252 -3.00 -16.53 7.36
N ARG A 253 -4.05 -15.74 7.65
CA ARG A 253 -4.83 -15.89 8.91
C ARG A 253 -5.46 -17.27 9.03
N VAL A 254 -6.00 -17.84 7.95
CA VAL A 254 -6.48 -19.24 7.93
C VAL A 254 -5.34 -20.24 8.22
N MET A 255 -4.10 -19.95 7.80
CA MET A 255 -2.94 -20.76 8.19
C MET A 255 -2.51 -20.56 9.66
N VAL A 256 -2.67 -19.35 10.23
CA VAL A 256 -2.43 -19.06 11.66
C VAL A 256 -3.40 -19.86 12.51
N ASP A 257 -4.70 -19.79 12.22
CA ASP A 257 -5.74 -20.54 12.93
C ASP A 257 -5.50 -22.05 12.83
N SER A 258 -5.17 -22.55 11.63
CA SER A 258 -4.83 -23.95 11.41
C SER A 258 -3.56 -24.41 12.16
N ALA A 259 -2.55 -23.55 12.27
CA ALA A 259 -1.35 -23.83 13.07
C ALA A 259 -1.64 -23.80 14.57
N SER A 260 -2.43 -22.83 15.03
CA SER A 260 -2.82 -22.68 16.44
C SER A 260 -3.61 -23.90 16.95
N VAL A 261 -4.65 -24.32 16.22
CA VAL A 261 -5.47 -25.47 16.59
C VAL A 261 -4.62 -26.74 16.72
N LYS A 262 -3.70 -26.97 15.78
CA LYS A 262 -2.77 -28.13 15.84
C LYS A 262 -1.81 -28.03 17.02
N ARG A 263 -1.14 -26.90 17.19
CA ARG A 263 -0.22 -26.60 18.30
C ARG A 263 -0.87 -26.78 19.68
N LYS A 264 -2.15 -26.42 19.81
CA LYS A 264 -2.97 -26.67 21.02
C LYS A 264 -3.32 -28.15 21.17
N GLU A 265 -3.65 -28.86 20.09
CA GLU A 265 -3.90 -30.31 20.11
C GLU A 265 -2.65 -31.12 20.49
N SER A 266 -1.50 -30.86 19.86
CA SER A 266 -0.22 -31.51 20.19
C SER A 266 0.23 -31.18 21.62
N SER A 267 0.10 -29.93 22.07
CA SER A 267 0.31 -29.57 23.49
C SER A 267 -0.60 -30.36 24.44
N ARG A 268 -1.88 -30.55 24.09
CA ARG A 268 -2.83 -31.38 24.87
C ARG A 268 -2.44 -32.87 24.87
N LYS A 269 -1.85 -33.41 23.80
CA LYS A 269 -1.30 -34.77 23.76
C LYS A 269 -0.09 -34.91 24.68
N ARG A 270 0.89 -33.98 24.58
CA ARG A 270 2.09 -33.93 25.41
C ARG A 270 1.77 -33.91 26.91
N ARG A 271 0.85 -33.03 27.35
CA ARG A 271 0.41 -32.99 28.76
C ARG A 271 -0.15 -34.33 29.23
N LYS A 272 -1.06 -34.94 28.45
CA LYS A 272 -1.66 -36.25 28.77
C LYS A 272 -0.61 -37.36 28.84
N ALA A 273 0.41 -37.35 27.98
CA ALA A 273 1.52 -38.31 28.07
C ALA A 273 2.37 -38.08 29.33
N ALA A 274 2.74 -36.83 29.64
CA ALA A 274 3.50 -36.47 30.83
C ALA A 274 2.76 -36.82 32.15
N GLU A 275 1.46 -36.60 32.21
CA GLU A 275 0.60 -37.03 33.33
C GLU A 275 0.65 -38.55 33.55
N LYS A 276 0.62 -39.35 32.47
CA LYS A 276 0.72 -40.82 32.55
C LYS A 276 2.12 -41.29 32.98
N VAL A 277 3.18 -40.68 32.45
CA VAL A 277 4.56 -40.91 32.89
C VAL A 277 4.72 -40.60 34.37
N SER A 278 4.17 -39.48 34.85
CA SER A 278 4.20 -39.07 36.26
C SER A 278 3.47 -40.07 37.16
N LEU A 279 2.23 -40.42 36.80
CA LEU A 279 1.40 -41.39 37.55
C LEU A 279 2.06 -42.77 37.64
N LEU A 280 2.62 -43.28 36.54
CA LEU A 280 3.32 -44.57 36.53
C LEU A 280 4.64 -44.50 37.28
N SER A 281 5.34 -43.36 37.28
CA SER A 281 6.56 -43.16 38.07
C SER A 281 6.29 -43.08 39.58
N ILE A 282 5.11 -42.62 40.00
CA ILE A 282 4.66 -42.70 41.41
C ILE A 282 4.35 -44.16 41.76
N LYS A 283 3.53 -44.84 40.96
CA LYS A 283 3.17 -46.26 41.16
C LYS A 283 4.40 -47.18 41.22
N TYR A 284 5.40 -46.94 40.37
CA TYR A 284 6.67 -47.68 40.39
C TYR A 284 7.40 -47.49 41.73
N LYS A 285 7.51 -46.25 42.23
CA LYS A 285 8.13 -45.92 43.53
C LYS A 285 7.36 -46.44 44.75
N GLU A 286 6.09 -46.79 44.59
CA GLU A 286 5.30 -47.48 45.61
C GLU A 286 5.60 -48.98 45.60
N LEU A 287 5.72 -49.59 44.41
CA LEU A 287 6.11 -51.00 44.24
C LEU A 287 7.58 -51.25 44.63
N GLU A 288 8.52 -50.33 44.36
CA GLU A 288 9.90 -50.39 44.85
C GLU A 288 9.96 -50.53 46.38
N LYS A 289 9.15 -49.74 47.10
CA LYS A 289 9.06 -49.78 48.58
C LYS A 289 8.33 -51.02 49.09
N GLU A 290 7.34 -51.53 48.36
CA GLU A 290 6.70 -52.79 48.72
C GLU A 290 7.65 -53.98 48.52
N LEU A 291 8.50 -53.94 47.48
CA LEU A 291 9.54 -54.93 47.22
C LEU A 291 10.63 -54.91 48.29
N GLU A 292 11.16 -53.72 48.61
CA GLU A 292 12.10 -53.50 49.72
C GLU A 292 11.56 -54.10 51.02
N LYS A 293 10.32 -53.74 51.39
CA LYS A 293 9.64 -54.25 52.59
C LYS A 293 9.39 -55.76 52.55
N ALA A 294 9.03 -56.34 51.39
CA ALA A 294 8.83 -57.78 51.27
C ALA A 294 10.15 -58.53 51.57
N CYS A 295 11.26 -58.04 51.02
CA CYS A 295 12.61 -58.54 51.29
C CYS A 295 13.02 -58.37 52.76
N GLU A 296 12.75 -57.22 53.40
CA GLU A 296 12.97 -57.03 54.85
C GLU A 296 12.21 -58.03 55.72
N THR A 297 11.05 -58.50 55.26
CA THR A 297 10.20 -59.49 55.98
C THR A 297 10.46 -60.94 55.58
N GLU A 298 11.46 -61.21 54.72
CA GLU A 298 11.74 -62.54 54.14
C GLU A 298 10.53 -63.17 53.39
N ASP A 299 9.56 -62.36 52.95
CA ASP A 299 8.37 -62.77 52.18
C ASP A 299 8.71 -62.84 50.68
N PHE A 300 9.49 -63.85 50.30
CA PHE A 300 9.98 -64.02 48.93
C PHE A 300 8.86 -64.25 47.91
N GLU A 301 7.76 -64.92 48.29
CA GLU A 301 6.59 -65.11 47.42
C GLU A 301 5.87 -63.78 47.12
N ARG A 302 5.89 -62.82 48.05
CA ARG A 302 5.43 -61.45 47.77
C ARG A 302 6.46 -60.67 46.98
N ALA A 303 7.74 -60.75 47.32
CA ALA A 303 8.82 -60.05 46.62
C ALA A 303 8.81 -60.39 45.11
N GLU A 304 8.67 -61.67 44.76
CA GLU A 304 8.56 -62.13 43.36
C GLU A 304 7.36 -61.47 42.64
N ARG A 305 6.15 -61.57 43.21
CA ARG A 305 4.93 -60.98 42.61
C ARG A 305 4.96 -59.45 42.52
N VAL A 306 5.57 -58.77 43.50
CA VAL A 306 5.75 -57.31 43.46
C VAL A 306 6.79 -56.93 42.42
N SER A 307 7.87 -57.72 42.27
CA SER A 307 8.86 -57.54 41.20
C SER A 307 8.28 -57.76 39.80
N GLU A 308 7.42 -58.77 39.61
CA GLU A 308 6.66 -58.94 38.35
C GLU A 308 5.77 -57.73 38.07
N SER A 309 5.05 -57.23 39.09
CA SER A 309 4.19 -56.05 38.96
C SER A 309 5.00 -54.78 38.65
N ALA A 310 6.16 -54.60 39.28
CA ALA A 310 7.07 -53.50 39.03
C ALA A 310 7.59 -53.54 37.58
N ALA A 311 8.02 -54.70 37.08
CA ALA A 311 8.49 -54.86 35.70
C ALA A 311 7.38 -54.59 34.65
N VAL A 312 6.13 -54.94 34.95
CA VAL A 312 4.98 -54.55 34.10
C VAL A 312 4.78 -53.04 34.11
N VAL A 313 4.79 -52.40 35.28
CA VAL A 313 4.66 -50.93 35.41
C VAL A 313 5.83 -50.18 34.77
N GLU A 314 7.04 -50.73 34.81
CA GLU A 314 8.22 -50.18 34.16
C GLU A 314 8.08 -50.22 32.63
N LYS A 315 7.58 -51.33 32.09
CA LYS A 315 7.29 -51.47 30.66
C LYS A 315 6.16 -50.56 30.20
N GLU A 316 5.10 -50.38 31.01
CA GLU A 316 4.05 -49.38 30.75
C GLU A 316 4.62 -47.96 30.78
N LYS A 317 5.43 -47.63 31.81
CA LYS A 317 6.10 -46.34 31.96
C LYS A 317 6.99 -46.03 30.75
N GLU A 318 7.81 -46.97 30.30
CA GLU A 318 8.67 -46.78 29.12
C GLU A 318 7.84 -46.63 27.83
N ALA A 319 6.74 -47.37 27.66
CA ALA A 319 5.83 -47.14 26.54
C ALA A 319 5.25 -45.71 26.53
N PHE A 320 4.88 -45.18 27.71
CA PHE A 320 4.45 -43.78 27.84
C PHE A 320 5.60 -42.76 27.74
N MET A 321 6.84 -43.11 28.08
CA MET A 321 8.03 -42.26 27.83
C MET A 321 8.34 -42.12 26.34
N ASN A 322 8.17 -43.18 25.55
CA ASN A 322 8.27 -43.09 24.09
C ASN A 322 7.13 -42.23 23.51
N ALA A 323 5.88 -42.49 23.92
CA ALA A 323 4.73 -41.68 23.48
C ALA A 323 4.81 -40.21 23.93
N LEU A 324 5.49 -39.89 25.03
CA LEU A 324 5.81 -38.53 25.43
C LEU A 324 6.82 -37.89 24.46
N ARG A 325 7.93 -38.57 24.17
CA ARG A 325 8.93 -38.10 23.18
C ARG A 325 8.32 -37.89 21.79
N ASP A 326 7.44 -38.77 21.35
CA ASP A 326 6.69 -38.62 20.08
C ASP A 326 5.79 -37.38 20.09
N ALA A 327 5.07 -37.14 21.20
CA ALA A 327 4.19 -35.98 21.36
C ALA A 327 4.98 -34.65 21.53
N GLU A 328 6.17 -34.70 22.12
CA GLU A 328 7.09 -33.56 22.20
C GLU A 328 7.64 -33.19 20.82
N ALA A 329 7.99 -34.18 19.99
CA ALA A 329 8.36 -33.96 18.59
C ALA A 329 7.20 -33.40 17.74
N GLU A 330 5.95 -33.84 17.98
CA GLU A 330 4.76 -33.25 17.35
C GLU A 330 4.59 -31.77 17.78
N CYS A 331 4.79 -31.45 19.06
CA CYS A 331 4.74 -30.07 19.56
C CYS A 331 5.81 -29.17 18.93
N ASP A 332 7.07 -29.59 18.89
CA ASP A 332 8.16 -28.75 18.36
C ASP A 332 8.03 -28.52 16.83
N ALA A 333 7.40 -29.47 16.12
CA ALA A 333 7.05 -29.33 14.71
C ALA A 333 5.89 -28.35 14.47
N ASP A 334 4.84 -28.37 15.31
CA ASP A 334 3.76 -27.37 15.25
C ASP A 334 4.24 -25.98 15.72
N ASP A 335 5.15 -25.89 16.70
CA ASP A 335 5.84 -24.64 17.09
C ASP A 335 6.65 -24.06 15.92
N LEU A 336 7.40 -24.90 15.19
CA LEU A 336 8.09 -24.51 13.95
C LEU A 336 7.11 -24.03 12.88
N LYS A 337 5.96 -24.70 12.73
CA LYS A 337 4.94 -24.29 11.76
C LYS A 337 4.33 -22.93 12.12
N MET A 338 4.02 -22.70 13.40
CA MET A 338 3.50 -21.41 13.88
C MET A 338 4.51 -20.27 13.62
N GLN A 339 5.79 -20.51 13.91
CA GLN A 339 6.86 -19.58 13.57
C GLN A 339 6.90 -19.28 12.06
N MET A 340 6.92 -20.32 11.21
CA MET A 340 6.96 -20.18 9.75
C MET A 340 5.77 -19.37 9.21
N VAL A 341 4.56 -19.59 9.74
CA VAL A 341 3.36 -18.83 9.31
C VAL A 341 3.44 -17.36 9.75
N MET A 342 3.99 -17.06 10.93
CA MET A 342 4.22 -15.68 11.37
C MET A 342 5.30 -14.97 10.54
N GLU A 343 6.35 -15.69 10.12
CA GLU A 343 7.37 -15.19 9.17
C GLU A 343 6.75 -14.94 7.78
N MET A 344 5.87 -15.82 7.30
CA MET A 344 5.11 -15.60 6.06
C MET A 344 4.17 -14.40 6.14
N GLN A 345 3.52 -14.16 7.30
CA GLN A 345 2.69 -12.98 7.50
C GLN A 345 3.51 -11.69 7.38
N ILE A 346 4.63 -11.62 8.10
CA ILE A 346 5.54 -10.48 8.05
C ILE A 346 6.03 -10.23 6.61
N ALA A 347 6.42 -11.28 5.87
CA ALA A 347 6.85 -11.15 4.48
C ALA A 347 5.73 -10.66 3.54
N ALA A 348 4.49 -11.12 3.72
CA ALA A 348 3.34 -10.68 2.93
C ALA A 348 2.94 -9.21 3.22
N GLU A 349 3.12 -8.77 4.47
CA GLU A 349 2.90 -7.37 4.86
C GLU A 349 4.01 -6.46 4.31
N GLU A 350 5.27 -6.91 4.28
CA GLU A 350 6.38 -6.20 3.61
C GLU A 350 6.24 -6.13 2.09
N GLU A 351 5.67 -7.15 1.46
CA GLU A 351 5.29 -7.11 0.04
C GLU A 351 4.14 -6.12 -0.20
N GLY A 352 3.15 -6.07 0.71
CA GLY A 352 2.06 -5.09 0.66
C GLY A 352 2.55 -3.65 0.78
N VAL A 353 3.52 -3.37 1.66
CA VAL A 353 4.21 -2.07 1.73
C VAL A 353 4.86 -1.72 0.39
N GLN A 354 5.60 -2.66 -0.23
CA GLN A 354 6.28 -2.43 -1.52
C GLN A 354 5.29 -2.13 -2.65
N LEU A 355 4.18 -2.86 -2.73
CA LEU A 355 3.14 -2.64 -3.74
C LEU A 355 2.46 -1.27 -3.59
N LEU A 356 2.21 -0.83 -2.34
CA LEU A 356 1.63 0.49 -2.05
C LEU A 356 2.65 1.63 -2.28
N GLU A 357 3.91 1.48 -1.86
CA GLU A 357 4.97 2.47 -2.14
C GLU A 357 5.22 2.63 -3.65
N GLN A 358 5.20 1.53 -4.41
CA GLN A 358 5.32 1.57 -5.87
C GLN A 358 4.09 2.21 -6.55
N PHE A 359 2.87 1.85 -6.14
CA PHE A 359 1.66 2.49 -6.67
C PHE A 359 1.64 4.00 -6.38
N ALA A 360 1.97 4.40 -5.15
CA ALA A 360 2.02 5.82 -4.77
C ALA A 360 3.00 6.59 -5.66
N LYS A 361 4.17 6.01 -5.94
CA LYS A 361 5.14 6.61 -6.86
C LYS A 361 4.59 6.74 -8.27
N GLU A 362 4.02 5.68 -8.84
CA GLU A 362 3.44 5.71 -10.19
C GLU A 362 2.27 6.71 -10.32
N ALA A 363 1.43 6.82 -9.28
CA ALA A 363 0.34 7.79 -9.22
C ALA A 363 0.85 9.24 -9.13
N SER A 364 1.94 9.49 -8.39
CA SER A 364 2.60 10.80 -8.33
C SER A 364 3.26 11.17 -9.66
N ASP A 365 4.08 10.27 -10.22
CA ASP A 365 4.78 10.47 -11.49
C ASP A 365 3.77 10.75 -12.63
N ASN A 366 2.61 10.08 -12.62
CA ASN A 366 1.53 10.31 -13.58
C ASN A 366 0.74 11.61 -13.32
N ALA A 367 0.54 12.01 -12.06
CA ALA A 367 -0.08 13.30 -11.73
C ALA A 367 0.77 14.48 -12.23
N ASP A 368 2.08 14.43 -12.01
CA ASP A 368 3.02 15.44 -12.46
C ASP A 368 3.12 15.46 -14.00
N LEU A 369 3.07 14.30 -14.66
CA LEU A 369 3.01 14.20 -16.12
C LEU A 369 1.72 14.82 -16.70
N ILE A 370 0.56 14.57 -16.09
CA ILE A 370 -0.73 15.16 -16.48
C ILE A 370 -0.67 16.69 -16.38
N LEU A 371 -0.26 17.22 -15.22
CA LEU A 371 -0.19 18.66 -14.97
C LEU A 371 0.80 19.35 -15.94
N LYS A 372 1.95 18.71 -16.20
CA LYS A 372 2.94 19.19 -17.16
C LYS A 372 2.43 19.17 -18.61
N ASN A 373 1.69 18.13 -19.00
CA ASN A 373 1.08 18.05 -20.32
C ASN A 373 -0.01 19.11 -20.50
N ALA A 374 -0.85 19.33 -19.47
CA ALA A 374 -1.86 20.38 -19.47
C ALA A 374 -1.22 21.78 -19.58
N GLN A 375 -0.15 22.05 -18.82
CA GLN A 375 0.61 23.30 -18.91
C GLN A 375 1.22 23.51 -20.30
N VAL A 376 1.83 22.49 -20.90
CA VAL A 376 2.43 22.59 -22.25
C VAL A 376 1.37 22.79 -23.33
N PHE A 377 0.23 22.08 -23.24
CA PHE A 377 -0.89 22.26 -24.16
C PHE A 377 -1.49 23.66 -24.05
N SER A 378 -1.85 24.09 -22.84
CA SER A 378 -2.40 25.41 -22.57
C SER A 378 -1.44 26.53 -22.99
N SER A 379 -0.15 26.44 -22.64
CA SER A 379 0.84 27.45 -23.04
C SER A 379 1.02 27.56 -24.56
N LYS A 380 0.84 26.47 -25.31
CA LYS A 380 0.90 26.47 -26.77
C LYS A 380 -0.38 27.08 -27.38
N GLU A 381 -1.54 26.62 -26.93
CA GLU A 381 -2.82 27.04 -27.51
C GLU A 381 -3.17 28.48 -27.11
N MET A 382 -2.80 28.93 -25.90
CA MET A 382 -2.89 30.33 -25.48
C MET A 382 -1.99 31.26 -26.30
N ALA A 383 -0.80 30.83 -26.70
CA ALA A 383 0.06 31.65 -27.57
C ALA A 383 -0.54 31.79 -28.98
N HIS A 384 -1.17 30.73 -29.51
CA HIS A 384 -1.92 30.79 -30.76
C HIS A 384 -3.17 31.68 -30.63
N TRP A 385 -3.88 31.58 -29.52
CA TRP A 385 -5.03 32.45 -29.20
C TRP A 385 -4.64 33.92 -29.09
N GLN A 386 -3.55 34.24 -28.37
CA GLN A 386 -3.00 35.60 -28.26
C GLN A 386 -2.69 36.19 -29.63
N SER A 387 -1.92 35.48 -30.46
CA SER A 387 -1.60 35.95 -31.83
C SER A 387 -2.83 36.10 -32.71
N SER A 388 -3.86 35.28 -32.51
CA SER A 388 -5.15 35.39 -33.23
C SER A 388 -5.98 36.60 -32.78
N VAL A 389 -5.97 36.91 -31.48
CA VAL A 389 -6.62 38.10 -30.90
C VAL A 389 -5.90 39.37 -31.32
N GLU A 390 -4.57 39.41 -31.28
CA GLU A 390 -3.76 40.55 -31.76
C GLU A 390 -4.07 40.87 -33.22
N ASN A 391 -4.14 39.85 -34.09
CA ASN A 391 -4.51 39.99 -35.49
C ASN A 391 -5.96 40.50 -35.67
N LEU A 392 -6.90 40.04 -34.84
CA LEU A 392 -8.29 40.52 -34.88
C LEU A 392 -8.45 41.96 -34.36
N GLU A 393 -7.69 42.36 -33.33
CA GLU A 393 -7.66 43.74 -32.82
C GLU A 393 -7.05 44.71 -33.86
N ILE A 394 -6.06 44.26 -34.64
CA ILE A 394 -5.52 45.01 -35.79
C ILE A 394 -6.59 45.18 -36.88
N LYS A 395 -7.23 44.09 -37.35
CA LYS A 395 -8.34 44.15 -38.31
C LYS A 395 -9.48 45.08 -37.84
N LYS A 396 -9.76 45.06 -36.53
CA LYS A 396 -10.79 45.91 -35.92
C LYS A 396 -10.43 47.38 -36.02
N MET A 397 -9.19 47.75 -35.68
CA MET A 397 -8.70 49.12 -35.82
C MET A 397 -8.69 49.57 -37.29
N GLU A 398 -8.31 48.70 -38.23
CA GLU A 398 -8.39 48.97 -39.68
C GLU A 398 -9.83 49.25 -40.13
N LEU A 399 -10.80 48.41 -39.72
CA LEU A 399 -12.22 48.58 -40.04
C LEU A 399 -12.88 49.77 -39.33
N GLU A 400 -12.42 50.14 -38.13
CA GLU A 400 -12.87 51.34 -37.40
C GLU A 400 -12.43 52.61 -38.14
N ILE A 401 -11.17 52.67 -38.58
CA ILE A 401 -10.64 53.75 -39.42
C ILE A 401 -11.36 53.82 -40.79
N GLU A 402 -11.61 52.68 -41.46
CA GLU A 402 -12.37 52.67 -42.72
C GLU A 402 -13.84 53.09 -42.50
N THR A 403 -14.44 52.74 -41.35
CA THR A 403 -15.80 53.15 -40.98
C THR A 403 -15.93 54.66 -40.84
N ASP A 404 -15.01 55.29 -40.10
CA ASP A 404 -15.02 56.76 -39.95
C ASP A 404 -14.79 57.46 -41.29
N LEU A 405 -13.84 56.98 -42.10
CA LEU A 405 -13.60 57.53 -43.45
C LEU A 405 -14.81 57.41 -44.39
N ILE A 406 -15.57 56.31 -44.32
CA ILE A 406 -16.79 56.11 -45.12
C ILE A 406 -17.95 56.99 -44.60
N ASN A 407 -18.05 57.20 -43.28
CA ASN A 407 -19.05 58.08 -42.68
C ASN A 407 -18.77 59.57 -42.99
N ASP A 408 -17.50 60.00 -42.93
CA ASP A 408 -17.07 61.33 -43.36
C ASP A 408 -17.30 61.54 -44.87
N ALA A 409 -17.02 60.52 -45.70
CA ALA A 409 -17.31 60.58 -47.13
C ALA A 409 -18.83 60.69 -47.41
N ARG A 410 -19.69 59.98 -46.66
CA ARG A 410 -21.15 60.12 -46.74
C ARG A 410 -21.62 61.51 -46.36
N THR A 411 -21.28 61.97 -45.16
CA THR A 411 -21.74 63.29 -44.67
C THR A 411 -21.20 64.44 -45.53
N GLY A 412 -19.99 64.30 -46.09
CA GLY A 412 -19.45 65.19 -47.11
C GLY A 412 -20.25 65.18 -48.43
N LEU A 413 -20.63 64.00 -48.92
CA LEU A 413 -21.45 63.85 -50.13
C LEU A 413 -22.87 64.41 -49.93
N ASP A 414 -23.57 64.04 -48.86
CA ASP A 414 -24.92 64.53 -48.53
C ASP A 414 -24.95 66.06 -48.47
N LYS A 415 -23.96 66.65 -47.79
CA LYS A 415 -23.79 68.10 -47.67
C LYS A 415 -23.43 68.76 -49.00
N SER A 416 -22.65 68.09 -49.87
CA SER A 416 -22.36 68.57 -51.22
C SER A 416 -23.59 68.54 -52.12
N ILE A 417 -24.45 67.52 -52.00
CA ILE A 417 -25.72 67.42 -52.72
C ILE A 417 -26.65 68.53 -52.24
N GLU A 418 -26.86 68.70 -50.93
CA GLU A 418 -27.75 69.73 -50.38
C GLU A 418 -27.31 71.15 -50.75
N LEU A 419 -26.00 71.44 -50.71
CA LEU A 419 -25.45 72.71 -51.19
C LEU A 419 -25.69 72.91 -52.69
N SER A 420 -25.49 71.86 -53.51
CA SER A 420 -25.65 71.95 -54.96
C SER A 420 -27.11 72.14 -55.42
N VAL A 421 -28.10 71.72 -54.62
CA VAL A 421 -29.53 71.94 -54.92
C VAL A 421 -30.16 73.09 -54.14
N GLN A 422 -29.37 73.82 -53.33
CA GLN A 422 -29.91 74.79 -52.39
C GLN A 422 -30.55 76.00 -53.08
N ASP A 423 -29.95 76.50 -54.15
CA ASP A 423 -30.41 77.70 -54.85
C ASP A 423 -31.55 77.41 -55.83
N ASP A 424 -31.52 76.28 -56.57
CA ASP A 424 -32.66 75.82 -57.39
C ASP A 424 -33.91 75.57 -56.50
N ASN A 425 -33.75 75.07 -55.26
CA ASN A 425 -34.86 74.93 -54.31
C ASN A 425 -35.39 76.28 -53.77
N ARG A 426 -34.51 77.28 -53.55
CA ARG A 426 -34.94 78.65 -53.19
C ARG A 426 -35.72 79.30 -54.32
N GLU A 427 -35.27 79.14 -55.57
CA GLU A 427 -35.97 79.64 -56.75
C GLU A 427 -37.36 79.01 -56.86
N LYS A 428 -37.46 77.68 -56.70
CA LYS A 428 -38.73 76.94 -56.64
C LYS A 428 -39.69 77.45 -55.56
N GLU A 429 -39.21 77.76 -54.35
CA GLU A 429 -40.06 78.28 -53.27
C GLU A 429 -40.58 79.69 -53.56
N ILE A 430 -39.72 80.56 -54.08
CA ILE A 430 -40.07 81.94 -54.48
C ILE A 430 -41.09 81.93 -55.63
N LEU A 431 -40.91 81.06 -56.63
CA LEU A 431 -41.85 80.89 -57.74
C LEU A 431 -43.20 80.33 -57.27
N CYS A 432 -43.22 79.42 -56.28
CA CYS A 432 -44.46 78.94 -55.67
C CYS A 432 -45.26 80.06 -54.96
N LYS A 433 -44.59 80.94 -54.20
CA LYS A 433 -45.25 82.09 -53.57
C LYS A 433 -45.80 83.07 -54.62
N LYS A 434 -44.97 83.41 -55.61
CA LYS A 434 -45.34 84.30 -56.73
C LYS A 434 -46.48 83.75 -57.59
N ARG A 435 -46.60 82.42 -57.75
CA ARG A 435 -47.75 81.75 -58.38
C ARG A 435 -49.05 82.02 -57.61
N ASP A 436 -49.01 81.99 -56.28
CA ASP A 436 -50.21 82.15 -55.46
C ASP A 436 -50.66 83.62 -55.39
N ASP A 437 -49.72 84.58 -55.37
CA ASP A 437 -50.04 86.01 -55.59
C ASP A 437 -50.68 86.22 -56.97
N LEU A 438 -50.07 85.67 -58.04
CA LEU A 438 -50.58 85.76 -59.41
C LEU A 438 -51.93 85.06 -59.60
N LYS A 439 -52.32 84.13 -58.72
CA LYS A 439 -53.62 83.45 -58.75
C LYS A 439 -54.75 84.37 -58.30
N GLU A 440 -54.49 85.36 -57.44
CA GLU A 440 -55.46 86.40 -57.05
C GLU A 440 -55.63 87.47 -58.17
N ASP A 441 -54.60 87.68 -58.98
CA ASP A 441 -54.69 88.51 -60.19
C ASP A 441 -55.23 87.74 -61.42
N LEU A 442 -55.08 86.42 -61.48
CA LEU A 442 -55.54 85.57 -62.59
C LEU A 442 -57.04 85.70 -62.86
N GLU A 443 -57.86 85.87 -61.81
CA GLU A 443 -59.30 86.06 -61.94
C GLU A 443 -59.67 87.40 -62.62
N LYS A 444 -58.80 88.42 -62.48
CA LYS A 444 -58.86 89.69 -63.23
C LYS A 444 -58.25 89.53 -64.64
N LEU A 445 -57.24 88.67 -64.77
CA LEU A 445 -56.49 88.39 -65.99
C LEU A 445 -57.17 87.41 -66.96
N LEU A 446 -58.34 86.84 -66.65
CA LEU A 446 -59.07 85.90 -67.55
C LEU A 446 -59.37 86.45 -68.96
N LEU A 447 -59.31 87.77 -69.18
CA LEU A 447 -59.35 88.39 -70.51
C LEU A 447 -57.99 88.47 -71.21
N LEU A 448 -56.88 88.51 -70.45
CA LEU A 448 -55.50 88.42 -70.92
C LEU A 448 -55.03 86.96 -71.06
N VAL A 449 -55.74 86.00 -70.44
CA VAL A 449 -55.37 84.58 -70.39
C VAL A 449 -55.08 84.00 -71.76
N ARG A 450 -55.85 84.32 -72.81
CA ARG A 450 -55.55 83.85 -74.18
C ARG A 450 -54.23 84.35 -74.79
N GLN A 451 -53.65 85.40 -74.24
CA GLN A 451 -52.32 85.88 -74.60
C GLN A 451 -51.24 85.29 -73.68
N LYS A 452 -51.56 85.03 -72.41
CA LYS A 452 -50.70 84.31 -71.46
C LYS A 452 -50.68 82.79 -71.64
N GLU A 453 -51.65 82.17 -72.30
CA GLU A 453 -51.69 80.72 -72.62
C GLU A 453 -50.45 80.28 -73.41
N ALA A 454 -49.96 81.13 -74.33
CA ALA A 454 -48.71 80.88 -75.06
C ALA A 454 -47.45 81.06 -74.17
N GLU A 455 -47.49 82.04 -73.26
CA GLU A 455 -46.40 82.35 -72.33
C GLU A 455 -46.33 81.33 -71.17
N ILE A 456 -47.44 80.69 -70.80
CA ILE A 456 -47.49 79.58 -69.86
C ILE A 456 -46.79 78.35 -70.47
N ALA A 457 -47.05 78.02 -71.75
CA ALA A 457 -46.33 76.95 -72.44
C ALA A 457 -44.80 77.20 -72.53
N GLU A 458 -44.37 78.46 -72.56
CA GLU A 458 -42.95 78.86 -72.48
C GLU A 458 -42.39 78.71 -71.05
N ASN A 459 -43.16 79.05 -70.01
CA ASN A 459 -42.76 78.87 -68.61
C ASN A 459 -42.78 77.38 -68.19
N ASP A 460 -43.72 76.57 -68.66
CA ASP A 460 -43.78 75.13 -68.42
C ASP A 460 -42.56 74.42 -69.05
N LEU A 461 -42.10 74.88 -70.22
CA LEU A 461 -40.84 74.46 -70.82
C LEU A 461 -39.63 74.84 -69.95
N TYR A 462 -39.62 76.04 -69.37
CA TYR A 462 -38.53 76.49 -68.48
C TYR A 462 -38.51 75.71 -67.15
N ILE A 463 -39.68 75.43 -66.57
CA ILE A 463 -39.83 74.55 -65.39
C ILE A 463 -39.31 73.15 -65.73
N GLN A 464 -39.71 72.58 -66.87
CA GLN A 464 -39.23 71.27 -67.32
C GLN A 464 -37.71 71.26 -67.61
N GLU A 465 -37.11 72.39 -68.00
CA GLU A 465 -35.66 72.51 -68.11
C GLU A 465 -34.95 72.62 -66.74
N VAL A 466 -35.54 73.30 -65.75
CA VAL A 466 -35.07 73.31 -64.36
C VAL A 466 -35.17 71.92 -63.73
N GLU A 467 -36.31 71.24 -63.85
CA GLU A 467 -36.51 69.88 -63.37
C GLU A 467 -35.51 68.91 -64.00
N LYS A 468 -35.28 69.04 -65.32
CA LYS A 468 -34.24 68.27 -66.02
C LYS A 468 -32.81 68.62 -65.57
N ARG A 469 -32.53 69.85 -65.14
CA ARG A 469 -31.23 70.20 -64.50
C ARG A 469 -31.09 69.51 -63.14
N ILE A 470 -32.15 69.47 -62.34
CA ILE A 470 -32.18 68.76 -61.05
C ILE A 470 -32.00 67.25 -61.27
N ASP A 471 -32.72 66.64 -62.21
CA ASP A 471 -32.57 65.22 -62.56
C ASP A 471 -31.15 64.89 -63.05
N ASN A 472 -30.54 65.76 -63.87
CA ASN A 472 -29.15 65.62 -64.30
C ASN A 472 -28.16 65.74 -63.13
N GLY A 473 -28.41 66.62 -62.16
CA GLY A 473 -27.60 66.75 -60.95
C GLY A 473 -27.68 65.51 -60.07
N VAL A 474 -28.91 65.06 -59.75
CA VAL A 474 -29.16 63.87 -58.94
C VAL A 474 -28.59 62.61 -59.60
N SER A 475 -28.79 62.43 -60.90
CA SER A 475 -28.19 61.30 -61.63
C SER A 475 -26.66 61.37 -61.75
N GLY A 476 -26.08 62.57 -61.75
CA GLY A 476 -24.63 62.77 -61.66
C GLY A 476 -24.02 62.31 -60.33
N PHE A 477 -24.75 62.43 -59.21
CA PHE A 477 -24.30 61.91 -57.91
C PHE A 477 -24.69 60.45 -57.66
N HIS A 478 -25.61 59.87 -58.44
CA HIS A 478 -26.12 58.51 -58.24
C HIS A 478 -25.03 57.42 -58.31
N GLU A 479 -24.02 57.57 -59.15
CA GLU A 479 -22.87 56.65 -59.22
C GLU A 479 -22.01 56.72 -57.94
N ALA A 480 -21.74 57.92 -57.43
CA ALA A 480 -21.01 58.13 -56.19
C ALA A 480 -21.78 57.58 -54.98
N GLN A 481 -23.08 57.86 -54.89
CA GLN A 481 -23.96 57.33 -53.86
C GLN A 481 -23.97 55.79 -53.87
N THR A 482 -24.16 55.18 -55.06
CA THR A 482 -24.17 53.72 -55.20
C THR A 482 -22.82 53.09 -54.81
N SER A 483 -21.69 53.72 -55.16
CA SER A 483 -20.36 53.26 -54.76
C SER A 483 -20.16 53.30 -53.24
N VAL A 484 -20.61 54.39 -52.59
CA VAL A 484 -20.53 54.56 -51.14
C VAL A 484 -21.48 53.61 -50.40
N ASP A 485 -22.69 53.37 -50.92
CA ASP A 485 -23.66 52.44 -50.34
C ASP A 485 -23.21 50.97 -50.42
N VAL A 486 -22.55 50.58 -51.53
CA VAL A 486 -21.93 49.25 -51.66
C VAL A 486 -20.80 49.08 -50.64
N LYS A 487 -19.86 50.04 -50.57
CA LYS A 487 -18.78 50.01 -49.57
C LYS A 487 -19.30 49.90 -48.13
N PHE A 488 -20.31 50.69 -47.78
CA PHE A 488 -20.93 50.63 -46.46
C PHE A 488 -21.61 49.27 -46.18
N HIS A 489 -22.18 48.62 -47.20
CA HIS A 489 -22.74 47.27 -47.07
C HIS A 489 -21.64 46.21 -46.87
N ASP A 490 -20.57 46.27 -47.66
CA ASP A 490 -19.44 45.35 -47.56
C ASP A 490 -18.71 45.49 -46.21
N MET A 491 -18.48 46.72 -45.76
CA MET A 491 -17.94 47.06 -44.44
C MET A 491 -18.84 46.53 -43.30
N LYS A 492 -20.16 46.69 -43.41
CA LYS A 492 -21.13 46.13 -42.45
C LYS A 492 -21.14 44.59 -42.45
N SER A 493 -20.86 43.97 -43.59
CA SER A 493 -20.66 42.53 -43.70
C SER A 493 -19.36 42.11 -43.00
N ALA A 494 -18.25 42.83 -43.24
CA ALA A 494 -16.96 42.59 -42.59
C ALA A 494 -17.01 42.73 -41.07
N LEU A 495 -17.67 43.77 -40.54
CA LEU A 495 -17.97 43.92 -39.12
C LEU A 495 -18.67 42.68 -38.56
N SER A 496 -19.73 42.19 -39.24
CA SER A 496 -20.43 40.99 -38.77
C SER A 496 -19.66 39.68 -38.96
N ILE A 497 -18.63 39.64 -39.82
CA ILE A 497 -17.69 38.51 -39.88
C ILE A 497 -16.74 38.57 -38.68
N MET A 498 -16.20 39.75 -38.37
CA MET A 498 -15.30 39.99 -37.24
C MET A 498 -15.97 39.74 -35.88
N GLU A 499 -17.25 40.11 -35.71
CA GLU A 499 -18.05 39.74 -34.52
C GLU A 499 -18.04 38.22 -34.29
N LYS A 500 -18.20 37.42 -35.35
CA LYS A 500 -18.21 35.95 -35.28
C LYS A 500 -16.81 35.36 -35.09
N GLU A 501 -15.76 35.97 -35.66
CA GLU A 501 -14.37 35.61 -35.37
C GLU A 501 -14.05 35.85 -33.87
N ASN A 502 -14.53 36.95 -33.29
CA ASN A 502 -14.38 37.26 -31.87
C ASN A 502 -15.18 36.30 -30.96
N GLU A 503 -16.43 35.98 -31.30
CA GLU A 503 -17.22 34.95 -30.60
C GLU A 503 -16.50 33.59 -30.62
N ALA A 504 -15.93 33.19 -31.77
CA ALA A 504 -15.17 31.97 -31.91
C ALA A 504 -13.86 31.98 -31.08
N LEU A 505 -13.15 33.11 -31.00
CA LEU A 505 -11.97 33.25 -30.14
C LEU A 505 -12.34 33.22 -28.65
N CYS A 506 -13.49 33.79 -28.26
CA CYS A 506 -14.00 33.72 -26.89
C CYS A 506 -14.33 32.26 -26.49
N MET A 507 -15.01 31.53 -27.38
CA MET A 507 -15.25 30.09 -27.21
C MET A 507 -13.95 29.28 -27.14
N LYS A 508 -12.96 29.58 -28.01
CA LYS A 508 -11.66 28.90 -27.99
C LYS A 508 -10.88 29.13 -26.69
N LYS A 509 -10.92 30.33 -26.11
CA LYS A 509 -10.34 30.55 -24.79
C LYS A 509 -11.03 29.68 -23.73
N LYS A 510 -12.36 29.63 -23.72
CA LYS A 510 -13.11 28.81 -22.77
C LYS A 510 -12.77 27.32 -22.91
N GLU A 511 -12.61 26.80 -24.13
CA GLU A 511 -12.16 25.42 -24.36
C GLU A 511 -10.77 25.13 -23.75
N ILE A 512 -9.84 26.09 -23.77
CA ILE A 512 -8.53 25.96 -23.12
C ILE A 512 -8.66 25.98 -21.59
N ASP A 513 -9.40 26.96 -21.06
CA ASP A 513 -9.61 27.12 -19.61
C ASP A 513 -10.35 25.91 -19.02
N ASP A 514 -11.39 25.40 -19.69
CA ASP A 514 -12.15 24.20 -19.30
C ASP A 514 -11.25 22.94 -19.34
N PHE A 515 -10.35 22.80 -20.33
CA PHE A 515 -9.40 21.67 -20.42
C PHE A 515 -8.36 21.68 -19.30
N VAL A 516 -7.78 22.84 -18.97
CA VAL A 516 -6.83 22.97 -17.85
C VAL A 516 -7.53 22.58 -16.54
N ALA A 517 -8.73 23.08 -16.28
CA ALA A 517 -9.50 22.71 -15.09
C ALA A 517 -9.78 21.20 -15.01
N GLN A 518 -10.08 20.53 -16.14
CA GLN A 518 -10.32 19.09 -16.17
C GLN A 518 -9.06 18.28 -15.83
N GLU A 519 -7.90 18.63 -16.39
CA GLU A 519 -6.64 17.93 -16.11
C GLU A 519 -6.08 18.26 -14.71
N GLU A 520 -6.30 19.47 -14.19
CA GLU A 520 -6.00 19.81 -12.79
C GLU A 520 -6.80 18.94 -11.80
N ILE A 521 -8.09 18.71 -12.07
CA ILE A 521 -8.94 17.82 -11.26
C ILE A 521 -8.43 16.37 -11.31
N LYS A 522 -8.01 15.87 -12.48
CA LYS A 522 -7.40 14.53 -12.61
C LYS A 522 -6.08 14.43 -11.83
N GLY A 523 -5.21 15.43 -11.96
CA GLY A 523 -3.96 15.52 -11.21
C GLY A 523 -4.17 15.62 -9.70
N ALA A 524 -5.25 16.27 -9.26
CA ALA A 524 -5.64 16.33 -7.85
C ALA A 524 -6.13 14.96 -7.32
N LYS A 525 -7.04 14.27 -8.04
CA LYS A 525 -7.51 12.91 -7.67
C LYS A 525 -6.34 11.92 -7.58
N LEU A 526 -5.36 12.01 -8.47
CA LEU A 526 -4.16 11.16 -8.41
C LEU A 526 -3.24 11.50 -7.22
N ARG A 527 -3.07 12.79 -6.87
CA ARG A 527 -2.34 13.19 -5.65
C ARG A 527 -3.07 12.77 -4.36
N GLU A 528 -4.40 12.73 -4.36
CA GLU A 528 -5.18 12.16 -3.25
C GLU A 528 -4.94 10.65 -3.11
N LEU A 529 -5.10 9.87 -4.19
CA LEU A 529 -4.83 8.42 -4.21
C LEU A 529 -3.38 8.10 -3.80
N THR A 530 -2.42 8.94 -4.22
CA THR A 530 -1.02 8.88 -3.77
C THR A 530 -0.91 9.02 -2.27
N SER A 531 -1.51 10.07 -1.68
CA SER A 531 -1.46 10.33 -0.24
C SER A 531 -2.10 9.22 0.60
N VAL A 532 -3.22 8.65 0.14
CA VAL A 532 -3.90 7.51 0.77
C VAL A 532 -3.00 6.26 0.73
N SER A 533 -2.38 5.98 -0.42
CA SER A 533 -1.51 4.82 -0.58
C SER A 533 -0.22 4.93 0.25
N ILE A 534 0.37 6.12 0.37
CA ILE A 534 1.50 6.39 1.29
C ILE A 534 1.08 6.18 2.74
N ALA A 535 -0.06 6.73 3.17
CA ALA A 535 -0.54 6.57 4.55
C ALA A 535 -0.75 5.09 4.92
N GLU A 536 -1.37 4.32 4.02
CA GLU A 536 -1.60 2.88 4.20
C GLU A 536 -0.30 2.07 4.20
N ALA A 537 0.66 2.42 3.33
CA ALA A 537 2.00 1.85 3.36
C ALA A 537 2.72 2.14 4.69
N THR A 538 2.67 3.37 5.20
CA THR A 538 3.30 3.72 6.48
C THR A 538 2.67 2.97 7.67
N ALA A 539 1.34 2.87 7.73
CA ALA A 539 0.66 2.11 8.78
C ALA A 539 0.99 0.61 8.73
N CYS A 540 1.11 0.03 7.53
CA CYS A 540 1.54 -1.37 7.36
C CYS A 540 3.03 -1.57 7.74
N LYS A 541 3.89 -0.60 7.43
CA LYS A 541 5.32 -0.59 7.77
C LYS A 541 5.57 -0.51 9.29
N GLU A 542 4.79 0.30 9.99
CA GLU A 542 4.77 0.34 11.46
C GLU A 542 4.28 -0.98 12.06
N LEU A 543 3.20 -1.55 11.51
CA LEU A 543 2.65 -2.84 11.92
C LEU A 543 3.67 -3.99 11.77
N VAL A 544 4.39 -4.04 10.65
CA VAL A 544 5.52 -4.98 10.42
C VAL A 544 6.61 -4.79 11.48
N ALA A 545 7.00 -3.55 11.78
CA ALA A 545 8.03 -3.25 12.77
C ALA A 545 7.60 -3.72 14.17
N LEU A 546 6.33 -3.50 14.56
CA LEU A 546 5.75 -4.03 15.80
C LEU A 546 5.84 -5.56 15.83
N ARG A 547 5.38 -6.27 14.79
CA ARG A 547 5.45 -7.75 14.75
C ARG A 547 6.88 -8.28 14.85
N LYS A 548 7.83 -7.69 14.11
CA LYS A 548 9.26 -8.06 14.20
C LYS A 548 9.83 -7.83 15.61
N SER A 549 9.47 -6.72 16.26
CA SER A 549 9.93 -6.41 17.63
C SER A 549 9.40 -7.40 18.69
N LEU A 550 8.18 -7.90 18.52
CA LEU A 550 7.53 -8.85 19.43
C LEU A 550 7.93 -10.30 19.17
N ALA A 551 8.22 -10.68 17.92
CA ALA A 551 8.67 -12.02 17.58
C ALA A 551 10.09 -12.32 18.07
N LEU A 552 11.01 -11.34 18.00
CA LEU A 552 12.44 -11.55 18.28
C LEU A 552 12.75 -12.06 19.71
N PRO A 553 12.11 -11.58 20.81
CA PRO A 553 12.27 -12.16 22.15
C PRO A 553 11.83 -13.63 22.24
N ILE A 554 10.77 -14.02 21.52
CA ILE A 554 10.25 -15.40 21.52
C ILE A 554 11.28 -16.33 20.87
N LEU A 555 11.83 -15.94 19.72
CA LEU A 555 12.84 -16.73 19.00
C LEU A 555 14.09 -16.95 19.86
N ARG A 556 14.59 -15.89 20.53
CA ARG A 556 15.70 -16.00 21.49
C ARG A 556 15.37 -16.91 22.66
N SER A 557 14.20 -16.73 23.28
CA SER A 557 13.76 -17.60 24.38
C SER A 557 13.58 -19.06 23.96
N ARG A 558 13.26 -19.33 22.69
CA ARG A 558 13.18 -20.70 22.15
C ARG A 558 14.56 -21.30 21.94
N GLU A 559 15.49 -20.55 21.34
CA GLU A 559 16.88 -20.95 21.18
C GLU A 559 17.54 -21.22 22.55
N ASP A 560 17.34 -20.34 23.52
CA ASP A 560 17.83 -20.50 24.88
C ASP A 560 17.20 -21.70 25.60
N LYS A 561 15.89 -21.95 25.45
CA LYS A 561 15.22 -23.17 25.99
C LYS A 561 15.91 -24.45 25.50
N VAL A 562 16.23 -24.52 24.20
CA VAL A 562 16.87 -25.69 23.57
C VAL A 562 18.35 -25.79 23.96
N ARG A 563 19.07 -24.65 23.98
CA ARG A 563 20.47 -24.53 24.42
C ARG A 563 20.63 -25.04 25.86
N LEU A 564 19.76 -24.60 26.76
CA LEU A 564 19.76 -24.98 28.17
C LEU A 564 19.42 -26.46 28.36
N ALA A 565 18.40 -26.97 27.68
CA ALA A 565 18.04 -28.40 27.70
C ALA A 565 19.23 -29.29 27.31
N LYS A 566 19.92 -28.94 26.22
CA LYS A 566 21.10 -29.69 25.75
C LYS A 566 22.31 -29.60 26.68
N THR A 567 22.47 -28.49 27.40
CA THR A 567 23.51 -28.41 28.44
C THR A 567 23.15 -29.21 29.69
N GLU A 568 21.89 -29.20 30.12
CA GLU A 568 21.39 -29.98 31.25
C GLU A 568 21.53 -31.49 30.98
N GLU A 569 21.07 -31.95 29.81
CA GLU A 569 21.22 -33.33 29.32
C GLU A 569 22.68 -33.80 29.40
N LYS A 570 23.61 -33.06 28.76
CA LYS A 570 25.02 -33.41 28.78
C LYS A 570 25.63 -33.44 30.19
N ILE A 571 25.27 -32.50 31.06
CA ILE A 571 25.81 -32.50 32.44
C ILE A 571 25.24 -33.69 33.23
N LEU A 572 24.01 -34.13 32.95
CA LEU A 572 23.45 -35.35 33.54
C LEU A 572 24.13 -36.63 33.01
N GLU A 573 24.55 -36.67 31.73
CA GLU A 573 25.42 -37.73 31.20
C GLU A 573 26.77 -37.76 31.94
N ASP A 574 27.44 -36.61 32.10
CA ASP A 574 28.71 -36.48 32.85
C ASP A 574 28.53 -37.00 34.30
N VAL A 575 27.42 -36.64 34.98
CA VAL A 575 27.08 -37.13 36.33
C VAL A 575 26.85 -38.64 36.35
N GLN A 576 26.17 -39.20 35.35
CA GLN A 576 25.93 -40.64 35.26
C GLN A 576 27.25 -41.42 35.08
N MET A 577 28.18 -40.91 34.27
CA MET A 577 29.51 -41.50 34.09
C MET A 577 30.34 -41.44 35.38
N LEU A 578 30.33 -40.33 36.11
CA LEU A 578 31.01 -40.21 37.40
C LEU A 578 30.41 -41.16 38.46
N ARG A 579 29.07 -41.33 38.48
CA ARG A 579 28.40 -42.30 39.36
C ARG A 579 28.78 -43.74 39.04
N GLN A 580 29.07 -44.08 37.77
CA GLN A 580 29.64 -45.37 37.39
C GLN A 580 31.09 -45.54 37.86
N GLU A 581 31.94 -44.51 37.74
CA GLU A 581 33.32 -44.55 38.27
C GLU A 581 33.33 -44.75 39.79
N VAL A 582 32.51 -43.99 40.54
CA VAL A 582 32.34 -44.15 41.99
C VAL A 582 31.91 -45.57 42.35
N SER A 583 31.03 -46.18 41.56
CA SER A 583 30.59 -47.56 41.77
C SER A 583 31.74 -48.56 41.57
N ALA A 584 32.49 -48.44 40.47
CA ALA A 584 33.65 -49.29 40.19
C ALA A 584 34.79 -49.12 41.22
N ALA A 585 35.03 -47.89 41.66
CA ALA A 585 36.02 -47.60 42.69
C ALA A 585 35.61 -48.13 44.08
N ARG A 586 34.30 -48.17 44.41
CA ARG A 586 33.78 -48.85 45.61
C ARG A 586 33.97 -50.37 45.53
N THR A 587 33.72 -51.00 44.38
CA THR A 587 34.02 -52.43 44.18
C THR A 587 35.52 -52.73 44.36
N SER A 588 36.40 -51.93 43.74
CA SER A 588 37.85 -52.09 43.88
C SER A 588 38.32 -51.88 45.33
N LEU A 589 37.73 -50.93 46.07
CA LEU A 589 38.00 -50.73 47.49
C LEU A 589 37.58 -51.94 48.35
N GLN A 590 36.46 -52.59 48.02
CA GLN A 590 36.01 -53.82 48.68
C GLN A 590 36.97 -55.00 48.41
N GLU A 591 37.40 -55.17 47.15
CA GLU A 591 38.39 -56.18 46.75
C GLU A 591 39.72 -55.99 47.50
N LEU A 592 40.29 -54.78 47.46
CA LEU A 592 41.52 -54.42 48.17
C LEU A 592 41.39 -54.63 49.69
N SER A 593 40.24 -54.33 50.28
CA SER A 593 39.98 -54.56 51.70
C SER A 593 39.93 -56.05 52.05
N SER A 594 39.38 -56.90 51.16
CA SER A 594 39.41 -58.36 51.34
C SER A 594 40.83 -58.93 51.22
N ALA A 595 41.61 -58.45 50.24
CA ALA A 595 43.01 -58.84 50.06
C ALA A 595 43.88 -58.42 51.25
N ARG A 596 43.68 -57.21 51.79
CA ARG A 596 44.31 -56.73 53.03
C ARG A 596 44.05 -57.69 54.20
N SER A 597 42.80 -58.14 54.38
CA SER A 597 42.42 -59.10 55.42
C SER A 597 43.14 -60.45 55.25
N ASN A 598 43.18 -60.97 54.02
CA ASN A 598 43.87 -62.23 53.72
C ASN A 598 45.37 -62.15 54.02
N ILE A 599 46.05 -61.09 53.59
CA ILE A 599 47.48 -60.88 53.87
C ILE A 599 47.74 -60.70 55.37
N GLN A 600 46.85 -60.01 56.10
CA GLN A 600 46.97 -59.90 57.57
C GLN A 600 46.80 -61.26 58.28
N GLN A 601 45.97 -62.16 57.74
CA GLN A 601 45.86 -63.55 58.20
C GLN A 601 47.12 -64.36 57.90
N GLU A 602 47.70 -64.22 56.70
CA GLU A 602 48.98 -64.87 56.34
C GLU A 602 50.14 -64.39 57.20
N ILE A 603 50.31 -63.08 57.37
CA ILE A 603 51.30 -62.46 58.27
C ILE A 603 51.16 -63.03 59.69
N THR A 604 49.93 -63.22 60.17
CA THR A 604 49.66 -63.79 61.49
C THR A 604 50.03 -65.28 61.55
N SER A 605 49.73 -66.05 60.50
CA SER A 605 50.12 -67.47 60.36
C SER A 605 51.64 -67.65 60.33
N PHE A 606 52.36 -66.86 59.51
CA PHE A 606 53.83 -66.90 59.45
C PHE A 606 54.47 -66.50 60.78
N LYS A 607 53.97 -65.45 61.46
CA LYS A 607 54.40 -65.09 62.82
C LYS A 607 54.20 -66.23 63.81
N GLN A 608 53.05 -66.89 63.80
CA GLN A 608 52.78 -68.05 64.67
C GLN A 608 53.74 -69.21 64.39
N ARG A 609 54.04 -69.50 63.10
CA ARG A 609 54.97 -70.57 62.72
C ARG A 609 56.42 -70.26 63.11
N VAL A 610 56.88 -69.03 62.92
CA VAL A 610 58.20 -68.58 63.37
C VAL A 610 58.32 -68.68 64.90
N LEU A 611 57.31 -68.20 65.65
CA LEU A 611 57.26 -68.31 67.11
C LEU A 611 57.20 -69.75 67.64
N PHE A 612 56.64 -70.69 66.88
CA PHE A 612 56.71 -72.12 67.19
C PHE A 612 58.15 -72.65 67.03
N ILE A 613 58.80 -72.34 65.91
CA ILE A 613 60.18 -72.79 65.64
C ILE A 613 61.16 -72.19 66.66
N ASP A 614 60.99 -70.93 67.03
CA ASP A 614 61.84 -70.25 68.03
C ASP A 614 61.70 -70.84 69.44
N LYS A 615 60.58 -71.49 69.77
CA LYS A 615 60.43 -72.27 71.01
C LYS A 615 61.04 -73.66 70.88
N ARG A 616 60.83 -74.35 69.76
CA ARG A 616 61.29 -75.73 69.54
C ARG A 616 62.80 -75.84 69.27
N SER A 617 63.44 -74.82 68.70
CA SER A 617 64.86 -74.84 68.36
C SER A 617 65.79 -74.95 69.59
N PRO A 618 65.61 -74.17 70.68
CA PRO A 618 66.34 -74.38 71.93
C PRO A 618 66.11 -75.76 72.58
N GLU A 619 64.89 -76.32 72.48
CA GLU A 619 64.59 -77.66 72.99
C GLU A 619 65.36 -78.73 72.23
N LEU A 620 65.32 -78.72 70.89
CA LEU A 620 66.10 -79.63 70.05
C LEU A 620 67.61 -79.49 70.30
N GLU A 621 68.11 -78.27 70.52
CA GLU A 621 69.51 -78.05 70.86
C GLU A 621 69.89 -78.65 72.23
N ALA A 622 68.97 -78.64 73.20
CA ALA A 622 69.14 -79.31 74.50
C ALA A 622 69.04 -80.85 74.37
N GLU A 623 68.04 -81.37 73.65
CA GLU A 623 67.89 -82.80 73.36
C GLU A 623 69.12 -83.35 72.64
N LYS A 624 69.66 -82.63 71.65
CA LYS A 624 70.92 -82.96 70.94
C LYS A 624 72.10 -83.05 71.91
N LYS A 625 72.23 -82.09 72.84
CA LYS A 625 73.30 -82.08 73.86
C LYS A 625 73.18 -83.26 74.82
N VAL A 626 71.96 -83.61 75.24
CA VAL A 626 71.70 -84.79 76.08
C VAL A 626 72.03 -86.09 75.33
N ALA A 627 71.58 -86.24 74.09
CA ALA A 627 71.88 -87.41 73.25
C ALA A 627 73.40 -87.57 73.00
N ALA A 628 74.12 -86.47 72.76
CA ALA A 628 75.57 -86.46 72.60
C ALA A 628 76.31 -86.79 73.90
N ALA A 629 75.87 -86.26 75.05
CA ALA A 629 76.42 -86.59 76.36
C ALA A 629 76.20 -88.07 76.72
N ALA A 630 75.06 -88.65 76.34
CA ALA A 630 74.76 -90.08 76.41
C ALA A 630 75.51 -90.93 75.37
N ARG A 631 76.40 -90.32 74.56
CA ARG A 631 77.17 -90.95 73.46
C ARG A 631 76.31 -91.58 72.35
N ASN A 632 75.02 -91.24 72.27
CA ASN A 632 74.14 -91.65 71.17
C ASN A 632 74.28 -90.68 69.99
N PHE A 633 75.44 -90.74 69.33
CA PHE A 633 75.76 -89.86 68.19
C PHE A 633 74.80 -90.01 67.00
N LYS A 634 74.14 -91.16 66.84
CA LYS A 634 73.17 -91.39 65.77
C LYS A 634 71.89 -90.59 65.99
N GLU A 635 71.39 -90.56 67.22
CA GLU A 635 70.23 -89.75 67.59
C GLU A 635 70.58 -88.25 67.67
N ALA A 636 71.75 -87.89 68.21
CA ALA A 636 72.24 -86.51 68.16
C ALA A 636 72.37 -85.99 66.71
N GLY A 637 72.79 -86.83 65.76
CA GLY A 637 72.80 -86.51 64.33
C GLY A 637 71.41 -86.34 63.72
N ARG A 638 70.43 -87.17 64.12
CA ARG A 638 69.02 -87.03 63.72
C ARG A 638 68.42 -85.70 64.19
N ILE A 639 68.59 -85.39 65.49
CA ILE A 639 68.11 -84.15 66.10
C ILE A 639 68.80 -82.91 65.48
N ALA A 640 70.09 -83.00 65.15
CA ALA A 640 70.80 -81.93 64.45
C ALA A 640 70.24 -81.68 63.03
N ALA A 641 69.84 -82.74 62.30
CA ALA A 641 69.21 -82.61 60.99
C ALA A 641 67.78 -82.03 61.09
N GLU A 642 67.02 -82.42 62.12
CA GLU A 642 65.70 -81.84 62.43
C GLU A 642 65.82 -80.34 62.73
N ALA A 643 66.72 -79.95 63.64
CA ALA A 643 66.98 -78.55 63.98
C ALA A 643 67.44 -77.71 62.78
N LYS A 644 68.32 -78.26 61.91
CA LYS A 644 68.72 -77.59 60.66
C LYS A 644 67.55 -77.42 59.70
N THR A 645 66.67 -78.42 59.61
CA THR A 645 65.48 -78.37 58.73
C THR A 645 64.53 -77.27 59.19
N LEU A 646 64.28 -77.17 60.51
CA LEU A 646 63.47 -76.09 61.08
C LEU A 646 64.14 -74.70 60.96
N SER A 647 65.48 -74.60 60.97
CA SER A 647 66.17 -73.32 60.68
C SER A 647 65.89 -72.84 59.25
N ILE A 648 66.05 -73.73 58.27
CA ILE A 648 65.76 -73.44 56.85
C ILE A 648 64.26 -73.11 56.67
N GLU A 649 63.38 -73.81 57.39
CA GLU A 649 61.95 -73.46 57.39
C GLU A 649 61.71 -72.06 57.98
N LYS A 650 62.32 -71.72 59.12
CA LYS A 650 62.22 -70.37 59.72
C LYS A 650 62.70 -69.30 58.75
N GLU A 651 63.86 -69.49 58.13
CA GLU A 651 64.42 -68.56 57.13
C GLU A 651 63.45 -68.38 55.94
N GLY A 652 62.87 -69.48 55.43
CA GLY A 652 61.85 -69.43 54.38
C GLY A 652 60.53 -68.77 54.81
N MET A 653 60.10 -68.94 56.06
CA MET A 653 58.90 -68.27 56.61
C MET A 653 59.15 -66.79 56.91
N GLN A 654 60.38 -66.41 57.30
CA GLN A 654 60.79 -65.02 57.51
C GLN A 654 60.81 -64.23 56.19
N ILE A 655 61.35 -64.82 55.12
CA ILE A 655 61.33 -64.22 53.76
C ILE A 655 59.88 -64.02 53.28
N LYS A 656 58.99 -64.99 53.52
CA LYS A 656 57.56 -64.84 53.20
C LYS A 656 56.89 -63.75 54.03
N LEU A 657 57.16 -63.70 55.34
CA LEU A 657 56.63 -62.67 56.24
C LEU A 657 57.03 -61.26 55.78
N GLU A 658 58.28 -61.06 55.39
CA GLU A 658 58.78 -59.78 54.86
C GLU A 658 58.17 -59.42 53.50
N ALA A 659 57.98 -60.40 52.60
CA ALA A 659 57.28 -60.19 51.34
C ALA A 659 55.79 -59.78 51.55
N SER A 660 55.07 -60.50 52.41
CA SER A 660 53.67 -60.17 52.75
C SER A 660 53.54 -58.81 53.44
N PHE A 661 54.54 -58.35 54.20
CA PHE A 661 54.54 -57.00 54.76
C PHE A 661 54.66 -55.91 53.68
N LEU A 662 55.53 -56.10 52.67
CA LEU A 662 55.67 -55.17 51.55
C LEU A 662 54.41 -55.14 50.67
N GLU A 663 53.76 -56.30 50.49
CA GLU A 663 52.48 -56.38 49.77
C GLU A 663 51.33 -55.71 50.55
N LEU A 664 51.31 -55.86 51.89
CA LEU A 664 50.36 -55.15 52.75
C LEU A 664 50.55 -53.62 52.66
N GLU A 665 51.79 -53.11 52.72
CA GLU A 665 52.06 -51.67 52.58
C GLU A 665 51.58 -51.15 51.22
N LYS A 666 51.79 -51.91 50.13
CA LYS A 666 51.28 -51.58 48.80
C LYS A 666 49.74 -51.52 48.80
N ILE A 667 49.05 -52.53 49.33
CA ILE A 667 47.57 -52.54 49.36
C ILE A 667 47.03 -51.39 50.23
N GLU A 668 47.65 -51.08 51.36
CA GLU A 668 47.22 -49.94 52.20
C GLU A 668 47.41 -48.58 51.50
N LYS A 669 48.44 -48.45 50.66
CA LYS A 669 48.61 -47.29 49.76
C LYS A 669 47.55 -47.25 48.65
N ASP A 670 47.26 -48.38 47.99
CA ASP A 670 46.28 -48.45 46.90
C ASP A 670 44.84 -48.24 47.40
N ILE A 671 44.52 -48.68 48.62
CA ILE A 671 43.31 -48.33 49.37
C ILE A 671 43.23 -46.82 49.57
N LYS A 672 44.28 -46.19 50.11
CA LYS A 672 44.30 -44.74 50.37
C LYS A 672 44.10 -43.92 49.10
N ASN A 673 44.75 -44.32 47.99
CA ASN A 673 44.58 -43.68 46.68
C ASN A 673 43.14 -43.80 46.17
N THR A 674 42.51 -44.96 46.37
CA THR A 674 41.13 -45.22 45.91
C THR A 674 40.09 -44.47 46.76
N VAL A 675 40.29 -44.34 48.08
CA VAL A 675 39.45 -43.50 48.95
C VAL A 675 39.58 -42.01 48.60
N ALA A 676 40.79 -41.52 48.29
CA ALA A 676 40.98 -40.13 47.87
C ALA A 676 40.24 -39.82 46.55
N ARG A 677 40.38 -40.69 45.55
CA ARG A 677 39.65 -40.60 44.27
C ARG A 677 38.13 -40.66 44.45
N LEU A 678 37.62 -41.54 45.31
CA LEU A 678 36.18 -41.61 45.61
C LEU A 678 35.64 -40.27 46.13
N HIS A 679 36.36 -39.63 47.06
CA HIS A 679 35.99 -38.33 47.60
C HIS A 679 36.02 -37.22 46.52
N GLU A 680 37.05 -37.21 45.66
CA GLU A 680 37.18 -36.27 44.53
C GLU A 680 36.04 -36.43 43.51
N SER A 681 35.70 -37.67 43.14
CA SER A 681 34.55 -37.96 42.27
C SER A 681 33.22 -37.57 42.91
N GLU A 682 33.04 -37.78 44.22
CA GLU A 682 31.82 -37.38 44.95
C GLU A 682 31.66 -35.86 45.05
N GLU A 683 32.74 -35.10 45.24
CA GLU A 683 32.71 -33.63 45.16
C GLU A 683 32.43 -33.13 43.73
N LEU A 684 33.03 -33.76 42.72
CA LEU A 684 32.80 -33.40 41.32
C LEU A 684 31.37 -33.69 40.87
N ILE A 685 30.76 -34.78 41.33
CA ILE A 685 29.33 -35.08 41.14
C ILE A 685 28.48 -33.94 41.71
N LEU A 686 28.71 -33.53 42.97
CA LEU A 686 27.92 -32.46 43.60
C LEU A 686 28.08 -31.11 42.88
N CYS A 687 29.26 -30.81 42.34
CA CYS A 687 29.48 -29.64 41.50
C CYS A 687 28.71 -29.72 40.17
N LYS A 688 28.75 -30.87 39.49
CA LYS A 688 28.03 -31.09 38.22
C LYS A 688 26.51 -31.10 38.41
N GLU A 689 26.01 -31.69 39.48
CA GLU A 689 24.58 -31.67 39.82
C GLU A 689 24.07 -30.24 40.07
N LYS A 690 24.90 -29.36 40.65
CA LYS A 690 24.61 -27.91 40.76
C LYS A 690 24.62 -27.18 39.42
N GLU A 691 25.53 -27.52 38.51
CA GLU A 691 25.54 -26.97 37.15
C GLU A 691 24.29 -27.38 36.35
N ALA A 692 23.90 -28.67 36.41
CA ALA A 692 22.67 -29.16 35.80
C ALA A 692 21.42 -28.50 36.42
N ALA A 693 21.36 -28.38 37.74
CA ALA A 693 20.25 -27.71 38.43
C ALA A 693 20.10 -26.23 38.04
N LEU A 694 21.21 -25.52 37.82
CA LEU A 694 21.17 -24.13 37.30
C LEU A 694 20.55 -24.06 35.90
N ALA A 695 21.03 -24.89 34.97
CA ALA A 695 20.48 -24.93 33.60
C ALA A 695 19.00 -25.35 33.58
N GLY A 696 18.63 -26.32 34.43
CA GLY A 696 17.24 -26.75 34.62
C GLY A 696 16.35 -25.66 35.21
N CYS A 697 16.81 -24.90 36.20
CA CYS A 697 16.08 -23.73 36.73
C CYS A 697 15.86 -22.66 35.66
N GLU A 698 16.89 -22.28 34.90
CA GLU A 698 16.79 -21.32 33.81
C GLU A 698 15.79 -21.80 32.75
N ARG A 699 15.90 -23.06 32.31
CA ARG A 699 14.95 -23.67 31.36
C ARG A 699 13.52 -23.69 31.87
N LEU A 700 13.30 -24.05 33.13
CA LEU A 700 11.97 -24.09 33.75
C LEU A 700 11.35 -22.69 33.88
N HIS A 701 12.14 -21.64 34.11
CA HIS A 701 11.66 -20.26 34.04
C HIS A 701 11.24 -19.86 32.62
N LEU A 702 11.99 -20.25 31.58
CA LEU A 702 11.58 -20.03 30.18
C LEU A 702 10.31 -20.81 29.81
N VAL A 703 10.16 -22.05 30.30
CA VAL A 703 8.92 -22.84 30.14
C VAL A 703 7.73 -22.16 30.83
N ALA A 704 7.90 -21.67 32.06
CA ALA A 704 6.87 -20.93 32.76
C ALA A 704 6.50 -19.61 32.05
N ALA A 705 7.49 -18.86 31.54
CA ALA A 705 7.26 -17.62 30.78
C ALA A 705 6.50 -17.88 29.47
N ALA A 706 6.87 -18.92 28.73
CA ALA A 706 6.15 -19.34 27.53
C ALA A 706 4.70 -19.77 27.86
N ALA A 707 4.50 -20.56 28.92
CA ALA A 707 3.15 -20.96 29.32
C ALA A 707 2.29 -19.78 29.82
N ILE A 708 2.88 -18.74 30.44
CA ILE A 708 2.19 -17.46 30.75
C ILE A 708 1.76 -16.74 29.47
N ALA A 709 2.63 -16.71 28.46
CA ALA A 709 2.36 -16.08 27.17
C ALA A 709 1.21 -16.77 26.42
N GLU A 710 1.23 -18.10 26.32
CA GLU A 710 0.14 -18.89 25.72
C GLU A 710 -1.14 -18.84 26.56
N ARG A 711 -1.06 -18.76 27.90
CA ARG A 711 -2.23 -18.60 28.76
C ARG A 711 -2.93 -17.26 28.52
N SER A 712 -2.17 -16.21 28.24
CA SER A 712 -2.70 -14.90 27.90
C SER A 712 -3.43 -14.94 26.55
N ALA A 713 -2.90 -15.68 25.57
CA ALA A 713 -3.59 -15.94 24.30
C ALA A 713 -4.89 -16.74 24.50
N ALA A 714 -4.84 -17.83 25.25
CA ALA A 714 -6.01 -18.64 25.55
C ALA A 714 -7.13 -17.84 26.24
N LEU A 715 -6.79 -16.89 27.12
CA LEU A 715 -7.76 -15.98 27.74
C LEU A 715 -8.36 -14.97 26.75
N GLU A 716 -7.55 -14.35 25.88
CA GLU A 716 -8.01 -13.39 24.87
C GLU A 716 -8.95 -14.06 23.84
N PHE A 717 -8.64 -15.29 23.43
CA PHE A 717 -9.48 -16.09 22.52
C PHE A 717 -10.58 -16.91 23.22
N GLY A 718 -10.75 -16.77 24.54
CA GLY A 718 -11.85 -17.38 25.31
C GLY A 718 -11.73 -18.89 25.60
N ASP A 719 -10.60 -19.54 25.29
CA ASP A 719 -10.35 -20.95 25.65
C ASP A 719 -9.95 -21.07 27.14
N ALA A 720 -10.96 -21.00 28.00
CA ALA A 720 -10.80 -21.13 29.45
C ALA A 720 -10.31 -22.52 29.89
N GLU A 721 -10.51 -23.58 29.09
CA GLU A 721 -9.98 -24.90 29.40
C GLU A 721 -8.46 -24.93 29.20
N GLU A 722 -7.96 -24.40 28.08
CA GLU A 722 -6.53 -24.26 27.82
C GLU A 722 -5.85 -23.31 28.80
N ALA A 723 -6.48 -22.18 29.13
CA ALA A 723 -5.95 -21.21 30.08
C ALA A 723 -5.78 -21.80 31.51
N ASN A 724 -6.63 -22.74 31.89
CA ASN A 724 -6.53 -23.47 33.16
C ASN A 724 -5.50 -24.62 33.09
N ALA A 725 -5.43 -25.35 31.97
CA ALA A 725 -4.39 -26.37 31.75
C ALA A 725 -2.98 -25.75 31.77
N LEU A 726 -2.81 -24.58 31.12
CA LEU A 726 -1.57 -23.82 31.14
C LEU A 726 -1.25 -23.23 32.52
N LEU A 727 -2.25 -22.88 33.34
CA LEU A 727 -2.01 -22.47 34.73
C LEU A 727 -1.36 -23.60 35.55
N SER A 728 -1.87 -24.83 35.42
CA SER A 728 -1.28 -26.02 36.04
C SER A 728 0.17 -26.28 35.54
N GLU A 729 0.43 -26.03 34.25
CA GLU A 729 1.78 -26.15 33.66
C GLU A 729 2.74 -25.08 34.20
N ILE A 730 2.29 -23.83 34.38
CA ILE A 730 3.06 -22.74 35.02
C ILE A 730 3.36 -23.07 36.49
N GLU A 731 2.37 -23.50 37.26
CA GLU A 731 2.53 -23.86 38.68
C GLU A 731 3.46 -25.07 38.84
N THR A 732 3.36 -26.05 37.95
CA THR A 732 4.27 -27.21 37.92
C THR A 732 5.70 -26.79 37.62
N ALA A 733 5.93 -25.97 36.59
CA ALA A 733 7.27 -25.48 36.22
C ALA A 733 7.89 -24.61 37.33
N LYS A 734 7.13 -23.65 37.90
CA LYS A 734 7.59 -22.83 39.03
C LYS A 734 7.85 -23.68 40.28
N SER A 735 7.03 -24.70 40.56
CA SER A 735 7.25 -25.62 41.69
C SER A 735 8.49 -26.51 41.50
N GLN A 736 8.77 -26.99 40.29
CA GLN A 736 9.99 -27.74 39.98
C GLN A 736 11.24 -26.86 40.09
N ALA A 737 11.20 -25.63 39.55
CA ALA A 737 12.29 -24.68 39.66
C ALA A 737 12.60 -24.32 41.13
N ALA A 738 11.57 -24.06 41.94
CA ALA A 738 11.74 -23.79 43.37
C ALA A 738 12.36 -24.98 44.13
N LYS A 739 11.94 -26.22 43.86
CA LYS A 739 12.51 -27.43 44.47
C LYS A 739 13.98 -27.63 44.10
N LEU A 740 14.37 -27.34 42.86
CA LEU A 740 15.77 -27.37 42.44
C LEU A 740 16.60 -26.26 43.09
N GLN A 741 16.05 -25.05 43.21
CA GLN A 741 16.71 -23.94 43.91
C GLN A 741 16.91 -24.23 45.41
N GLU A 742 15.92 -24.85 46.06
CA GLU A 742 16.00 -25.26 47.47
C GLU A 742 17.03 -26.39 47.68
N ALA A 743 16.97 -27.45 46.86
CA ALA A 743 17.85 -28.61 46.98
C ALA A 743 19.35 -28.30 46.79
N TYR A 744 19.67 -27.28 45.98
CA TYR A 744 21.05 -26.93 45.63
C TYR A 744 21.51 -25.55 46.12
N GLY A 745 20.63 -24.77 46.75
CA GLY A 745 20.95 -23.45 47.32
C GLY A 745 21.11 -22.33 46.29
N LEU A 746 20.27 -22.29 45.25
CA LEU A 746 20.47 -21.46 44.05
C LEU A 746 19.64 -20.16 44.01
N ALA A 747 18.79 -19.91 45.02
CA ALA A 747 17.75 -18.87 45.01
C ALA A 747 18.26 -17.45 44.70
N GLU A 748 19.47 -17.09 45.17
CA GLU A 748 20.03 -15.74 45.05
C GLU A 748 20.26 -15.29 43.60
N LYS A 749 20.36 -16.22 42.64
CA LYS A 749 20.59 -15.93 41.21
C LYS A 749 19.35 -15.52 40.43
N PHE A 750 18.14 -15.78 40.95
CA PHE A 750 16.90 -15.70 40.16
C PHE A 750 15.90 -14.64 40.66
N ALA A 751 16.28 -13.82 41.64
CA ALA A 751 15.36 -12.88 42.31
C ALA A 751 14.70 -11.84 41.40
N ASN A 752 15.28 -11.53 40.23
CA ASN A 752 14.90 -10.40 39.38
C ASN A 752 14.57 -10.78 37.91
N SER A 753 14.36 -12.05 37.56
CA SER A 753 14.26 -12.51 36.16
C SER A 753 12.85 -12.94 35.71
N GLU A 754 11.87 -12.02 35.71
CA GLU A 754 10.55 -12.27 35.09
C GLU A 754 10.53 -11.89 33.60
N ASN A 755 11.07 -12.77 32.75
CA ASN A 755 10.99 -12.64 31.29
C ASN A 755 9.53 -12.59 30.82
N HIS A 756 9.04 -11.40 30.48
CA HIS A 756 7.73 -11.23 29.86
C HIS A 756 7.78 -11.63 28.38
N LEU A 757 6.94 -12.60 28.00
CA LEU A 757 6.78 -13.11 26.64
C LEU A 757 5.31 -12.98 26.21
N ILE A 758 5.09 -12.94 24.90
CA ILE A 758 3.77 -12.89 24.25
C ILE A 758 3.66 -14.09 23.31
N SER A 759 2.46 -14.62 23.10
CA SER A 759 2.24 -15.73 22.16
C SER A 759 2.36 -15.27 20.71
N MET A 760 2.91 -16.13 19.85
CA MET A 760 2.91 -15.93 18.40
C MET A 760 1.48 -15.82 17.83
N GLU A 761 0.50 -16.48 18.45
CA GLU A 761 -0.92 -16.39 18.06
C GLU A 761 -1.48 -14.97 18.24
N LEU A 762 -1.09 -14.28 19.32
CA LEU A 762 -1.48 -12.90 19.56
C LEU A 762 -0.78 -11.94 18.58
N ILE A 763 0.51 -12.15 18.31
CA ILE A 763 1.28 -11.32 17.37
C ILE A 763 0.68 -11.39 15.97
N ALA A 764 0.28 -12.58 15.52
CA ALA A 764 -0.34 -12.78 14.23
C ALA A 764 -1.72 -12.11 14.11
N ASN A 765 -2.61 -12.35 15.07
CA ASN A 765 -4.03 -11.98 14.97
C ASN A 765 -4.39 -10.55 15.41
N LEU A 766 -3.55 -9.86 16.19
CA LEU A 766 -3.83 -8.50 16.69
C LEU A 766 -3.44 -7.38 15.70
N GLY A 767 -4.10 -6.22 15.82
CA GLY A 767 -3.82 -5.01 15.02
C GLY A 767 -2.81 -4.05 15.66
N SER A 768 -2.41 -3.01 14.93
CA SER A 768 -1.33 -2.07 15.33
C SER A 768 -1.53 -1.48 16.73
N ASP A 769 -2.71 -0.93 17.01
CA ASP A 769 -3.09 -0.35 18.31
C ASP A 769 -2.99 -1.31 19.50
N GLN A 770 -3.09 -2.62 19.26
CA GLN A 770 -3.01 -3.66 20.29
C GLN A 770 -1.55 -4.09 20.46
N LEU A 771 -0.85 -4.33 19.36
CA LEU A 771 0.58 -4.69 19.35
C LEU A 771 1.46 -3.56 19.93
N SER A 772 1.15 -2.29 19.65
CA SER A 772 1.83 -1.13 20.22
C SER A 772 1.71 -1.05 21.75
N LYS A 773 0.53 -1.37 22.30
CA LYS A 773 0.31 -1.49 23.76
C LYS A 773 1.09 -2.66 24.35
N MET A 774 1.19 -3.78 23.63
CA MET A 774 1.97 -4.95 24.05
C MET A 774 3.49 -4.71 24.00
N VAL A 775 4.01 -4.04 22.98
CA VAL A 775 5.42 -3.57 22.95
C VAL A 775 5.70 -2.67 24.14
N SER A 776 4.77 -1.76 24.47
CA SER A 776 4.90 -0.87 25.62
C SER A 776 4.98 -1.63 26.96
N SER A 777 4.16 -2.67 27.17
CA SER A 777 4.19 -3.46 28.42
C SER A 777 5.43 -4.34 28.57
N VAL A 778 6.01 -4.84 27.48
CA VAL A 778 7.29 -5.59 27.50
C VAL A 778 8.50 -4.65 27.63
N SER A 779 8.42 -3.43 27.11
CA SER A 779 9.48 -2.42 27.25
C SER A 779 9.60 -1.91 28.69
N VAL A 780 8.47 -1.75 29.40
CA VAL A 780 8.42 -1.26 30.80
C VAL A 780 8.90 -2.30 31.82
N THR A 781 8.99 -3.59 31.44
CA THR A 781 9.49 -4.67 32.31
C THR A 781 10.96 -5.02 32.09
N THR A 782 11.66 -4.27 31.23
CA THR A 782 13.11 -4.46 30.93
C THR A 782 14.00 -3.28 31.34
N THR A 783 13.48 -2.40 32.22
CA THR A 783 14.18 -1.24 32.81
C THR A 783 14.08 -1.22 34.33
#